data_AF-A0A024TT92-F1
#
_entry.id   AF-A0A024TT92-F1
#
_cell.length_a   1.000
_cell.length_b   1.000
_cell.length_c   1.000
_cell.angle_alpha   90.00
_cell.angle_beta   90.00
_cell.angle_gamma   90.00
#
_symmetry.space_group_name_H-M   'P 1'
#
loop_
_entity.id
_entity.type
_entity.pdbx_description
1 polymer ?
#
loop_
_entity_poly.entity_id
_entity_poly.type
_entity_poly.pdbx_seq_one_letter_code
_entity_poly.pdbx_strand_id
1 'polypeptide(L)'
;MRGSLPLDDPAGVQIPPFDANELSPSCGPSTGGTKFIIHGTGFNFCGNTDLQASPVALTPSWAQPTDLDDAKVRFMHGNTILASVAATIFNSSKIECKTVPYTCPLLHATCKSWGTVSLWISVRGSPYVQCKQPFVYYQQPSIFHVSPLAVSLAAVASDQVDLSMRLTLAETPQHVHAPTQRERLALDVKTHSMVFRVLLHTSTTTKVVHESLRGNVVLPDDGATDGVAVSVHLPAHLAVGTYSLQMTFNLIDFTAAASITEPDETSWTSWRGHGLFTIFAPPILTGVSPPSCYYIEGQTLQIHGLHLAAPAVRRRQDAGGNHRAIVRFTKATPISSSQHDQRHYQVEAMLATNDMTTLVVQSPRFNDPGHYDVAVSVNGGAHFSSTTAAPLLVYLKPSCEFVSPAHGVSMGGTDLHLRLSFGYARSHDDRPNIALEDSTFDDPHGLIRVRFYVLHTSELLQTVPGFVSSCRKFIHCTTPRNAMVDQFRHSQTEAMALQVSLDGGIVFFPVAPKAPFTYYAPPKLRRYAPLQGPATGGTILHLHVGVPIPDTFRCHLRFRGAKLYHDVHDVPMTKSMDGLTLSCRTPSWTLEPGEGHAMALVELTLNGVDYFSDLTEFEPCTHSVFTGYGQHFCYFAPPRLSSISTKFLSCRGDDDVVIDGAGLRDFGGAIRVAFSNGKTTKYVDGTLDRDHRVVCRAPPFAPGRCDVAVALNGQQFTGTWTVGNHLQLDSTLDSPTLVHFVQEPVFTTLAPARGPKAGGTELRIFGDHFVDTGQIRVRFASSMGFEAVVPATVTNGVLQCMTPRCPVSSGQGIAVALEWALADGSAFRGHTTKLKPVFIYE
;
A
#
# COMPACT_ATOMS: atom_id res chain seq x y z
N MET A 1 -65.90 -58.60 76.56
CA MET A 1 -66.23 -59.14 77.90
C MET A 1 -64.99 -59.06 78.77
N ARG A 2 -65.16 -58.56 80.01
CA ARG A 2 -64.42 -58.77 81.28
C ARG A 2 -62.93 -59.20 81.20
N GLY A 3 -61.99 -58.65 81.95
CA GLY A 3 -62.06 -57.75 83.10
C GLY A 3 -60.65 -57.52 83.67
N SER A 4 -60.51 -56.44 84.43
CA SER A 4 -59.34 -55.95 85.16
C SER A 4 -58.92 -56.82 86.36
N LEU A 5 -57.63 -56.77 86.75
CA LEU A 5 -57.08 -56.57 88.12
C LEU A 5 -55.51 -56.56 88.08
N PRO A 6 -54.77 -56.05 89.10
CA PRO A 6 -53.97 -54.81 88.97
C PRO A 6 -52.45 -54.94 89.24
N LEU A 7 -51.80 -53.77 89.13
CA LEU A 7 -50.42 -53.36 89.44
C LEU A 7 -49.71 -54.08 90.60
N ASP A 8 -48.47 -54.49 90.32
CA ASP A 8 -47.33 -54.41 91.25
C ASP A 8 -46.11 -53.90 90.48
N ASP A 9 -45.46 -52.87 91.04
CA ASP A 9 -44.24 -52.22 90.55
C ASP A 9 -43.03 -53.13 90.84
N PRO A 10 -42.05 -53.26 89.93
CA PRO A 10 -40.69 -53.00 90.41
C PRO A 10 -39.71 -52.38 89.39
N ALA A 11 -38.77 -51.62 89.96
CA ALA A 11 -37.38 -51.39 89.55
C ALA A 11 -37.08 -50.37 88.43
N GLY A 12 -36.99 -49.10 88.85
CA GLY A 12 -35.79 -48.26 88.69
C GLY A 12 -35.12 -48.21 87.31
N VAL A 13 -35.68 -47.42 86.40
CA VAL A 13 -34.99 -46.95 85.19
C VAL A 13 -33.82 -46.05 85.61
N GLN A 14 -32.58 -46.54 85.51
CA GLN A 14 -31.40 -45.68 85.62
C GLN A 14 -31.39 -44.70 84.45
N ILE A 15 -31.62 -43.42 84.74
CA ILE A 15 -31.43 -42.33 83.78
C ILE A 15 -29.94 -42.33 83.38
N PRO A 16 -29.61 -42.32 82.07
CA PRO A 16 -28.23 -42.31 81.64
C PRO A 16 -27.50 -41.05 82.14
N PRO A 17 -26.23 -41.15 82.56
CA PRO A 17 -25.52 -40.03 83.20
C PRO A 17 -25.12 -38.89 82.25
N PHE A 18 -25.37 -39.05 80.95
CA PHE A 18 -25.08 -38.07 79.90
C PHE A 18 -25.95 -38.35 78.66
N ASP A 19 -26.05 -37.34 77.79
CA ASP A 19 -26.73 -37.44 76.49
C ASP A 19 -25.74 -37.21 75.35
N ALA A 20 -25.84 -38.00 74.27
CA ALA A 20 -25.12 -37.81 73.02
C ALA A 20 -26.12 -37.55 71.88
N ASN A 21 -26.07 -36.36 71.28
CA ASN A 21 -27.11 -35.87 70.38
C ASN A 21 -26.67 -35.81 68.92
N GLU A 22 -25.56 -35.13 68.64
CA GLU A 22 -25.16 -34.76 67.28
C GLU A 22 -23.69 -35.09 67.00
N LEU A 23 -23.35 -35.23 65.72
CA LEU A 23 -22.02 -35.58 65.23
C LEU A 23 -21.51 -34.51 64.26
N SER A 24 -20.27 -34.08 64.45
CA SER A 24 -19.60 -33.12 63.56
C SER A 24 -18.19 -33.61 63.18
N PRO A 25 -17.97 -34.08 61.94
CA PRO A 25 -18.98 -34.40 60.92
C PRO A 25 -19.76 -35.69 61.25
N SER A 26 -20.93 -35.85 60.62
CA SER A 26 -21.80 -37.03 60.77
C SER A 26 -21.56 -38.14 59.74
N CYS A 27 -20.61 -37.96 58.82
CA CYS A 27 -20.23 -38.95 57.82
C CYS A 27 -18.71 -38.96 57.56
N GLY A 28 -18.19 -40.02 56.95
CA GLY A 28 -16.76 -40.19 56.64
C GLY A 28 -16.49 -41.37 55.69
N PRO A 29 -15.29 -41.47 55.09
CA PRO A 29 -14.96 -42.55 54.19
C PRO A 29 -14.89 -43.90 54.90
N SER A 30 -15.30 -44.95 54.19
CA SER A 30 -15.26 -46.36 54.64
C SER A 30 -13.86 -46.86 55.02
N THR A 31 -12.79 -46.19 54.59
CA THR A 31 -11.42 -46.46 55.04
C THR A 31 -11.17 -46.08 56.52
N GLY A 32 -12.07 -45.32 57.15
CA GLY A 32 -11.90 -44.80 58.50
C GLY A 32 -10.90 -43.66 58.59
N GLY A 33 -10.59 -43.23 59.82
CA GLY A 33 -9.64 -42.15 60.12
C GLY A 33 -10.24 -40.75 60.26
N THR A 34 -11.52 -40.56 59.92
CA THR A 34 -12.26 -39.31 60.12
C THR A 34 -12.21 -38.91 61.57
N LYS A 35 -11.72 -37.71 61.83
CA LYS A 35 -11.76 -37.10 63.16
C LYS A 35 -13.12 -36.41 63.33
N PHE A 36 -13.92 -36.88 64.28
CA PHE A 36 -15.26 -36.32 64.51
C PHE A 36 -15.51 -36.05 66.00
N ILE A 37 -16.40 -35.10 66.25
CA ILE A 37 -16.81 -34.67 67.57
C ILE A 37 -18.24 -35.17 67.83
N ILE A 38 -18.43 -35.85 68.95
CA ILE A 38 -19.74 -36.19 69.49
C ILE A 38 -20.16 -35.04 70.41
N HIS A 39 -21.27 -34.40 70.06
CA HIS A 39 -21.87 -33.31 70.82
C HIS A 39 -22.95 -33.84 71.74
N GLY A 40 -22.95 -33.36 72.98
CA GLY A 40 -23.85 -33.84 74.01
C GLY A 40 -23.78 -33.02 75.28
N THR A 41 -24.24 -33.60 76.38
CA THR A 41 -24.25 -32.98 77.70
C THR A 41 -23.95 -34.01 78.78
N GLY A 42 -23.15 -33.64 79.77
CA GLY A 42 -22.87 -34.50 80.94
C GLY A 42 -21.64 -35.40 80.80
N PHE A 43 -20.79 -35.21 79.79
CA PHE A 43 -19.62 -36.06 79.56
C PHE A 43 -18.53 -36.00 80.65
N ASN A 44 -18.63 -35.08 81.61
CA ASN A 44 -17.70 -34.99 82.75
C ASN A 44 -18.09 -35.88 83.95
N PHE A 45 -19.01 -36.84 83.76
CA PHE A 45 -19.47 -37.74 84.82
C PHE A 45 -18.32 -38.50 85.53
N CYS A 46 -18.38 -38.59 86.86
CA CYS A 46 -17.51 -39.38 87.73
C CYS A 46 -18.40 -40.23 88.65
N GLY A 47 -18.40 -41.56 88.50
CA GLY A 47 -19.30 -42.44 89.25
C GLY A 47 -18.76 -42.81 90.63
N ASN A 48 -19.53 -42.55 91.69
CA ASN A 48 -19.60 -43.44 92.86
C ASN A 48 -20.87 -43.17 93.69
N THR A 49 -21.66 -44.20 93.99
CA THR A 49 -22.84 -44.16 94.87
C THR A 49 -22.74 -45.29 95.92
N ASP A 50 -22.63 -44.86 97.19
CA ASP A 50 -22.98 -45.45 98.51
C ASP A 50 -22.42 -46.80 99.03
N LEU A 51 -21.77 -46.73 100.22
CA LEU A 51 -22.12 -47.49 101.45
C LEU A 51 -21.43 -46.88 102.70
N GLN A 52 -22.20 -46.73 103.79
CA GLN A 52 -21.84 -46.16 105.10
C GLN A 52 -20.99 -47.10 105.98
N ALA A 53 -20.02 -46.57 106.76
CA ALA A 53 -19.91 -46.70 108.24
C ALA A 53 -18.49 -46.40 108.82
N SER A 54 -18.40 -45.31 109.59
CA SER A 54 -17.54 -45.00 110.78
C SER A 54 -15.98 -44.96 110.74
N PRO A 55 -15.35 -44.23 111.69
CA PRO A 55 -14.15 -43.42 111.41
C PRO A 55 -12.88 -43.93 112.10
N VAL A 56 -11.75 -43.93 111.39
CA VAL A 56 -10.41 -43.79 111.98
C VAL A 56 -9.56 -42.99 110.99
N ALA A 57 -8.98 -41.90 111.49
CA ALA A 57 -8.04 -41.06 110.75
C ALA A 57 -6.80 -41.87 110.34
N LEU A 58 -6.28 -41.64 109.12
CA LEU A 58 -4.86 -41.60 108.76
C LEU A 58 -4.72 -41.21 107.27
N THR A 59 -4.21 -40.00 107.03
CA THR A 59 -3.51 -39.47 105.82
C THR A 59 -4.09 -39.68 104.41
N PRO A 60 -4.30 -38.61 103.60
CA PRO A 60 -4.59 -38.75 102.18
C PRO A 60 -3.31 -39.04 101.40
N SER A 61 -3.19 -40.24 100.85
CA SER A 61 -2.28 -40.54 99.74
C SER A 61 -3.12 -41.00 98.55
N TRP A 62 -3.50 -40.06 97.69
CA TRP A 62 -4.13 -40.39 96.41
C TRP A 62 -3.14 -40.04 95.31
N ALA A 63 -2.72 -41.11 94.64
CA ALA A 63 -1.77 -41.11 93.55
C ALA A 63 -2.30 -40.37 92.31
N GLN A 64 -1.36 -39.92 91.49
CA GLN A 64 -1.55 -39.19 90.25
C GLN A 64 -2.31 -39.99 89.16
N PRO A 65 -2.93 -39.28 88.19
CA PRO A 65 -3.68 -39.89 87.09
C PRO A 65 -2.73 -40.33 85.97
N THR A 66 -2.56 -41.64 85.82
CA THR A 66 -2.10 -42.26 84.57
C THR A 66 -2.82 -43.58 84.39
N ASP A 67 -3.83 -43.59 83.51
CA ASP A 67 -4.11 -44.71 82.60
C ASP A 67 -5.16 -44.30 81.54
N LEU A 68 -4.86 -44.67 80.29
CA LEU A 68 -5.60 -44.35 79.08
C LEU A 68 -6.96 -45.07 79.05
N ASP A 69 -8.07 -44.30 79.07
CA ASP A 69 -9.36 -44.53 78.37
C ASP A 69 -10.51 -43.76 79.09
N ASP A 70 -10.56 -42.42 78.95
CA ASP A 70 -11.60 -41.60 79.60
C ASP A 70 -13.02 -41.83 79.02
N ALA A 71 -13.14 -42.21 77.74
CA ALA A 71 -14.39 -42.66 77.11
C ALA A 71 -14.14 -43.76 76.08
N LYS A 72 -15.13 -44.64 75.86
CA LYS A 72 -15.14 -45.70 74.83
C LYS A 72 -16.32 -45.52 73.89
N VAL A 73 -16.08 -45.54 72.59
CA VAL A 73 -17.11 -45.45 71.56
C VAL A 73 -17.16 -46.77 70.80
N ARG A 74 -18.32 -47.43 70.85
CA ARG A 74 -18.65 -48.62 70.07
C ARG A 74 -19.38 -48.24 68.79
N PHE A 75 -18.86 -48.71 67.67
CA PHE A 75 -19.49 -48.60 66.36
C PHE A 75 -20.37 -49.82 66.15
N MET A 76 -21.69 -49.64 66.13
CA MET A 76 -22.67 -50.72 65.99
C MET A 76 -23.28 -50.71 64.59
N HIS A 77 -23.27 -51.87 63.91
CA HIS A 77 -24.05 -52.08 62.69
C HIS A 77 -25.17 -53.07 62.97
N GLY A 78 -26.41 -52.58 63.02
CA GLY A 78 -27.52 -53.34 63.61
C GLY A 78 -27.18 -53.75 65.05
N ASN A 79 -27.16 -55.05 65.33
CA ASN A 79 -26.82 -55.60 66.65
C ASN A 79 -25.35 -56.05 66.76
N THR A 80 -24.53 -55.84 65.73
CA THR A 80 -23.13 -56.29 65.70
C THR A 80 -22.18 -55.16 66.07
N ILE A 81 -21.22 -55.43 66.95
CA ILE A 81 -20.13 -54.50 67.29
C ILE A 81 -19.08 -54.59 66.18
N LEU A 82 -18.91 -53.51 65.42
CA LEU A 82 -17.86 -53.42 64.39
C LEU A 82 -16.49 -53.16 65.00
N ALA A 83 -16.42 -52.20 65.93
CA ALA A 83 -15.22 -51.86 66.66
C ALA A 83 -15.56 -51.11 67.94
N SER A 84 -14.63 -51.12 68.89
CA SER A 84 -14.65 -50.28 70.09
C SER A 84 -13.35 -49.49 70.14
N VAL A 85 -13.44 -48.17 70.21
CA VAL A 85 -12.28 -47.28 70.16
C VAL A 85 -12.28 -46.39 71.40
N ALA A 86 -11.09 -46.12 71.92
CA ALA A 86 -10.88 -45.08 72.91
C ALA A 86 -11.25 -43.70 72.32
N ALA A 87 -11.87 -42.86 73.13
CA ALA A 87 -12.24 -41.50 72.77
C ALA A 87 -11.80 -40.53 73.87
N THR A 88 -11.46 -39.31 73.47
CA THR A 88 -10.95 -38.29 74.38
C THR A 88 -12.08 -37.34 74.73
N ILE A 89 -12.35 -37.19 76.03
CA ILE A 89 -13.31 -36.20 76.51
C ILE A 89 -12.62 -34.84 76.50
N PHE A 90 -13.12 -33.89 75.71
CA PHE A 90 -12.58 -32.53 75.71
C PHE A 90 -13.16 -31.65 76.80
N ASN A 91 -14.47 -31.76 77.01
CA ASN A 91 -15.21 -31.02 78.02
C ASN A 91 -16.56 -31.70 78.27
N SER A 92 -17.39 -31.13 79.15
CA SER A 92 -18.71 -31.63 79.53
C SER A 92 -19.72 -31.78 78.37
N SER A 93 -19.40 -31.28 77.17
CA SER A 93 -20.27 -31.27 75.99
C SER A 93 -19.67 -31.87 74.71
N LYS A 94 -18.37 -32.22 74.70
CA LYS A 94 -17.67 -32.72 73.51
C LYS A 94 -16.76 -33.91 73.82
N ILE A 95 -16.94 -34.97 73.04
CA ILE A 95 -16.03 -36.12 72.97
C ILE A 95 -15.44 -36.18 71.57
N GLU A 96 -14.12 -36.33 71.47
CA GLU A 96 -13.42 -36.51 70.20
C GLU A 96 -13.06 -37.98 69.99
N CYS A 97 -13.37 -38.47 68.79
CA CYS A 97 -13.05 -39.83 68.38
C CYS A 97 -12.58 -39.84 66.92
N LYS A 98 -11.91 -40.93 66.54
CA LYS A 98 -11.57 -41.21 65.15
C LYS A 98 -12.35 -42.43 64.67
N THR A 99 -12.89 -42.36 63.46
CA THR A 99 -13.58 -43.51 62.85
C THR A 99 -12.60 -44.64 62.56
N VAL A 100 -13.12 -45.85 62.56
CA VAL A 100 -12.40 -47.06 62.16
C VAL A 100 -12.73 -47.43 60.72
N PRO A 101 -11.87 -48.23 60.04
CA PRO A 101 -12.23 -48.80 58.76
C PRO A 101 -13.53 -49.60 58.87
N TYR A 102 -14.49 -49.33 57.98
CA TYR A 102 -15.74 -50.07 57.87
C TYR A 102 -15.46 -51.38 57.11
N THR A 103 -15.04 -52.41 57.84
CA THR A 103 -14.60 -53.69 57.27
C THR A 103 -15.75 -54.68 57.03
N CYS A 104 -17.01 -54.31 57.26
CA CYS A 104 -18.15 -55.22 57.18
C CYS A 104 -18.46 -55.58 55.71
N PRO A 105 -18.17 -56.81 55.25
CA PRO A 105 -18.63 -57.28 53.95
C PRO A 105 -20.03 -57.89 54.16
N LEU A 106 -20.94 -57.80 53.18
CA LEU A 106 -22.18 -58.62 53.08
C LEU A 106 -23.54 -58.02 53.54
N LEU A 107 -23.72 -56.70 53.55
CA LEU A 107 -25.06 -56.16 53.24
C LEU A 107 -24.98 -55.52 51.86
N HIS A 108 -25.89 -55.92 50.96
CA HIS A 108 -25.99 -55.46 49.58
C HIS A 108 -25.52 -54.00 49.46
N ALA A 109 -24.51 -53.71 48.61
CA ALA A 109 -23.93 -52.37 48.46
C ALA A 109 -24.98 -51.30 48.06
N THR A 110 -26.17 -51.73 47.64
CA THR A 110 -27.34 -50.91 47.29
C THR A 110 -28.36 -50.73 48.42
N CYS A 111 -28.13 -51.32 49.60
CA CYS A 111 -29.03 -51.18 50.73
C CYS A 111 -29.03 -49.75 51.27
N LYS A 112 -30.21 -49.19 51.56
CA LYS A 112 -30.35 -47.84 52.14
C LYS A 112 -29.63 -47.66 53.48
N SER A 113 -29.44 -48.75 54.24
CA SER A 113 -28.73 -48.73 55.53
C SER A 113 -27.24 -49.08 55.43
N TRP A 114 -26.72 -49.36 54.23
CA TRP A 114 -25.29 -49.64 54.05
C TRP A 114 -24.45 -48.44 54.46
N GLY A 115 -23.38 -48.69 55.22
CA GLY A 115 -22.50 -47.68 55.78
C GLY A 115 -23.05 -46.96 57.02
N THR A 116 -24.33 -47.13 57.37
CA THR A 116 -24.91 -46.49 58.56
C THR A 116 -24.56 -47.30 59.81
N VAL A 117 -24.01 -46.62 60.82
CA VAL A 117 -23.67 -47.20 62.13
C VAL A 117 -24.25 -46.35 63.26
N SER A 118 -24.74 -46.99 64.31
CA SER A 118 -25.10 -46.31 65.55
C SER A 118 -23.88 -46.25 66.46
N LEU A 119 -23.61 -45.08 67.05
CA LEU A 119 -22.50 -44.89 67.97
C LEU A 119 -23.00 -45.05 69.39
N TRP A 120 -22.36 -45.91 70.16
CA TRP A 120 -22.68 -46.15 71.56
C TRP A 120 -21.50 -45.73 72.42
N ILE A 121 -21.72 -44.80 73.35
CA ILE A 121 -20.67 -44.15 74.13
C ILE A 121 -20.74 -44.66 75.57
N SER A 122 -19.59 -44.99 76.15
CA SER A 122 -19.41 -45.25 77.57
C SER A 122 -18.37 -44.28 78.11
N VAL A 123 -18.72 -43.48 79.10
CA VAL A 123 -17.82 -42.54 79.78
C VAL A 123 -17.39 -43.16 81.10
N ARG A 124 -16.09 -43.32 81.33
CA ARG A 124 -15.50 -43.84 82.59
C ARG A 124 -16.19 -45.11 83.13
N GLY A 125 -16.52 -46.05 82.24
CA GLY A 125 -17.12 -47.35 82.61
C GLY A 125 -18.64 -47.34 82.84
N SER A 126 -19.33 -46.23 82.57
CA SER A 126 -20.80 -46.16 82.57
C SER A 126 -21.44 -47.10 81.52
N PRO A 127 -22.74 -47.45 81.68
CA PRO A 127 -23.49 -48.14 80.63
C PRO A 127 -23.42 -47.39 79.29
N TYR A 128 -23.45 -48.14 78.20
CA TYR A 128 -23.38 -47.56 76.86
C TYR A 128 -24.67 -46.81 76.53
N VAL A 129 -24.54 -45.55 76.11
CA VAL A 129 -25.65 -44.69 75.65
C VAL A 129 -25.53 -44.48 74.14
N GLN A 130 -26.60 -44.73 73.40
CA GLN A 130 -26.64 -44.53 71.95
C GLN A 130 -26.71 -43.03 71.60
N CYS A 131 -25.87 -42.57 70.68
CA CYS A 131 -26.00 -41.26 70.06
C CYS A 131 -27.26 -41.20 69.18
N LYS A 132 -28.04 -40.12 69.32
CA LYS A 132 -29.27 -39.92 68.55
C LYS A 132 -29.02 -39.85 67.04
N GLN A 133 -27.90 -39.27 66.63
CA GLN A 133 -27.50 -39.19 65.22
C GLN A 133 -26.61 -40.40 64.86
N PRO A 134 -26.94 -41.19 63.82
CA PRO A 134 -26.06 -42.23 63.32
C PRO A 134 -24.89 -41.62 62.54
N PHE A 135 -23.77 -42.35 62.49
CA PHE A 135 -22.66 -42.01 61.62
C PHE A 135 -22.80 -42.77 60.29
N VAL A 136 -22.54 -42.09 59.16
CA VAL A 136 -22.70 -42.69 57.82
C VAL A 136 -21.35 -42.80 57.10
N TYR A 137 -20.95 -44.03 56.80
CA TYR A 137 -19.78 -44.30 55.95
C TYR A 137 -20.15 -44.21 54.47
N TYR A 138 -19.27 -43.60 53.68
CA TYR A 138 -19.36 -43.55 52.21
C TYR A 138 -18.13 -44.17 51.53
N GLN A 139 -18.26 -44.58 50.27
CA GLN A 139 -17.09 -44.91 49.45
C GLN A 139 -16.56 -43.66 48.78
N GLN A 140 -15.24 -43.42 48.87
CA GLN A 140 -14.63 -42.22 48.30
C GLN A 140 -14.69 -42.27 46.76
N PRO A 141 -15.40 -41.35 46.09
CA PRO A 141 -15.45 -41.32 44.64
C PRO A 141 -14.22 -40.68 44.02
N SER A 142 -13.93 -41.08 42.78
CA SER A 142 -12.89 -40.49 41.93
C SER A 142 -13.50 -39.73 40.75
N ILE A 143 -12.87 -38.63 40.33
CA ILE A 143 -13.19 -37.94 39.07
C ILE A 143 -12.53 -38.73 37.95
N PHE A 144 -13.27 -39.09 36.91
CA PHE A 144 -12.67 -39.65 35.70
C PHE A 144 -12.82 -38.79 34.45
N HIS A 145 -13.72 -37.80 34.48
CA HIS A 145 -13.92 -36.87 33.38
C HIS A 145 -14.32 -35.49 33.92
N VAL A 146 -13.72 -34.43 33.36
CA VAL A 146 -14.06 -33.02 33.60
C VAL A 146 -14.27 -32.35 32.25
N SER A 147 -15.33 -31.56 32.13
CA SER A 147 -15.61 -30.75 30.95
C SER A 147 -16.17 -29.38 31.35
N PRO A 148 -15.69 -28.28 30.76
CA PRO A 148 -14.54 -28.19 29.83
C PRO A 148 -13.18 -28.37 30.55
N LEU A 149 -12.20 -28.98 29.87
CA LEU A 149 -10.82 -29.13 30.38
C LEU A 149 -10.01 -27.82 30.38
N ALA A 150 -10.43 -26.83 29.58
CA ALA A 150 -9.78 -25.53 29.47
C ALA A 150 -10.82 -24.41 29.35
N VAL A 151 -10.73 -23.44 30.26
CA VAL A 151 -11.67 -22.32 30.39
C VAL A 151 -10.91 -21.00 30.20
N SER A 152 -11.49 -20.03 29.50
CA SER A 152 -10.86 -18.71 29.39
C SER A 152 -11.03 -17.91 30.68
N LEU A 153 -10.03 -17.12 31.04
CA LEU A 153 -10.10 -16.19 32.18
C LEU A 153 -11.31 -15.25 32.07
N ALA A 154 -11.67 -14.83 30.85
CA ALA A 154 -12.83 -13.98 30.60
C ALA A 154 -14.15 -14.67 30.96
N ALA A 155 -14.31 -15.96 30.63
CA ALA A 155 -15.50 -16.72 30.99
C ALA A 155 -15.63 -16.86 32.52
N VAL A 156 -14.52 -17.14 33.20
CA VAL A 156 -14.48 -17.22 34.67
C VAL A 156 -14.84 -15.87 35.29
N ALA A 157 -14.24 -14.77 34.84
CA ALA A 157 -14.51 -13.43 35.35
C ALA A 157 -15.97 -12.98 35.14
N SER A 158 -16.66 -13.53 34.13
CA SER A 158 -18.09 -13.29 33.90
C SER A 158 -19.03 -14.10 34.80
N ASP A 159 -18.50 -14.97 35.67
CA ASP A 159 -19.29 -15.83 36.56
C ASP A 159 -20.27 -16.73 35.79
N GLN A 160 -19.83 -17.23 34.62
CA GLN A 160 -20.66 -18.04 33.70
C GLN A 160 -20.11 -19.46 33.50
N VAL A 161 -19.26 -19.96 34.39
CA VAL A 161 -18.55 -21.23 34.16
C VAL A 161 -18.98 -22.30 35.14
N ASP A 162 -19.67 -23.30 34.61
CA ASP A 162 -19.94 -24.56 35.28
C ASP A 162 -18.99 -25.65 34.75
N LEU A 163 -18.22 -26.27 35.65
CA LEU A 163 -17.49 -27.50 35.34
C LEU A 163 -18.41 -28.70 35.56
N SER A 164 -18.66 -29.45 34.50
CA SER A 164 -19.37 -30.73 34.56
C SER A 164 -18.37 -31.86 34.74
N MET A 165 -18.63 -32.75 35.70
CA MET A 165 -17.75 -33.84 36.08
C MET A 165 -18.51 -35.17 36.06
N ARG A 166 -17.78 -36.25 35.79
CA ARG A 166 -18.29 -37.61 36.01
C ARG A 166 -17.48 -38.32 37.08
N LEU A 167 -18.22 -38.88 38.03
CA LEU A 167 -17.70 -39.56 39.21
C LEU A 167 -17.86 -41.08 39.09
N THR A 168 -16.91 -41.83 39.63
CA THR A 168 -16.90 -43.29 39.64
C THR A 168 -16.41 -43.84 40.97
N LEU A 169 -16.91 -45.02 41.35
CA LEU A 169 -16.40 -45.83 42.45
C LEU A 169 -15.46 -46.96 41.99
N ALA A 170 -15.19 -47.07 40.68
CA ALA A 170 -14.22 -48.04 40.18
C ALA A 170 -12.82 -47.72 40.73
N GLU A 171 -12.05 -48.74 41.11
CA GLU A 171 -10.73 -48.52 41.72
C GLU A 171 -9.70 -47.95 40.74
N THR A 172 -9.78 -48.36 39.46
CA THR A 172 -8.86 -47.93 38.39
C THR A 172 -9.62 -47.72 37.08
N PRO A 173 -9.04 -46.97 36.12
CA PRO A 173 -9.56 -46.81 34.78
C PRO A 173 -9.81 -48.10 33.99
N GLN A 174 -9.16 -49.21 34.34
CA GLN A 174 -9.35 -50.52 33.70
C GLN A 174 -10.58 -51.28 34.21
N HIS A 175 -11.12 -50.90 35.38
CA HIS A 175 -12.27 -51.57 35.96
C HIS A 175 -13.59 -50.97 35.45
N VAL A 176 -14.49 -51.84 34.99
CA VAL A 176 -15.83 -51.45 34.55
C VAL A 176 -16.64 -51.03 35.77
N HIS A 177 -17.23 -49.84 35.71
CA HIS A 177 -18.11 -49.32 36.73
C HIS A 177 -19.40 -50.15 36.80
N ALA A 178 -19.61 -50.88 37.90
CA ALA A 178 -20.78 -51.74 38.04
C ALA A 178 -22.07 -50.90 38.22
N PRO A 179 -23.23 -51.32 37.68
CA PRO A 179 -24.50 -50.61 37.87
C PRO A 179 -24.87 -50.39 39.34
N THR A 180 -24.57 -51.37 40.20
CA THR A 180 -24.81 -51.29 41.65
C THR A 180 -23.93 -50.26 42.36
N GLN A 181 -22.68 -50.08 41.90
CA GLN A 181 -21.77 -49.03 42.39
C GLN A 181 -22.30 -47.64 41.99
N ARG A 182 -22.83 -47.50 40.77
CA ARG A 182 -23.45 -46.26 40.31
C ARG A 182 -24.65 -45.86 41.15
N GLU A 183 -25.58 -46.80 41.37
CA GLU A 183 -26.77 -46.55 42.18
C GLU A 183 -26.40 -46.13 43.60
N ARG A 184 -25.36 -46.75 44.17
CA ARG A 184 -24.84 -46.36 45.49
C ARG A 184 -24.25 -44.97 45.48
N LEU A 185 -23.37 -44.65 44.54
CA LEU A 185 -22.77 -43.32 44.43
C LEU A 185 -23.86 -42.25 44.24
N ALA A 186 -24.87 -42.53 43.41
CA ALA A 186 -26.00 -41.63 43.22
C ALA A 186 -26.81 -41.42 44.52
N LEU A 187 -26.97 -42.46 45.34
CA LEU A 187 -27.59 -42.36 46.66
C LEU A 187 -26.73 -41.53 47.63
N ASP A 188 -25.42 -41.75 47.68
CA ASP A 188 -24.49 -41.01 48.53
C ASP A 188 -24.48 -39.51 48.18
N VAL A 189 -24.44 -39.21 46.87
CA VAL A 189 -24.48 -37.84 46.34
C VAL A 189 -25.82 -37.15 46.59
N LYS A 190 -26.93 -37.89 46.66
CA LYS A 190 -28.26 -37.35 47.04
C LYS A 190 -28.41 -37.14 48.55
N THR A 191 -27.77 -37.98 49.36
CA THR A 191 -27.95 -38.01 50.82
C THR A 191 -27.01 -37.06 51.55
N HIS A 192 -25.80 -36.86 51.02
CA HIS A 192 -24.78 -36.01 51.60
C HIS A 192 -24.46 -34.84 50.67
N SER A 193 -24.23 -33.66 51.23
CA SER A 193 -23.78 -32.51 50.43
C SER A 193 -22.32 -32.72 50.03
N MET A 194 -22.08 -32.95 48.74
CA MET A 194 -20.73 -33.02 48.20
C MET A 194 -20.11 -31.62 48.15
N VAL A 195 -18.89 -31.50 48.67
CA VAL A 195 -18.13 -30.26 48.67
C VAL A 195 -16.80 -30.46 47.96
N PHE A 196 -16.46 -29.47 47.15
CA PHE A 196 -15.21 -29.43 46.40
C PHE A 196 -14.26 -28.36 46.92
N ARG A 197 -12.96 -28.65 46.82
CA ARG A 197 -11.87 -27.71 47.08
C ARG A 197 -11.07 -27.52 45.81
N VAL A 198 -10.72 -26.26 45.51
CA VAL A 198 -9.96 -25.92 44.29
C VAL A 198 -8.49 -25.71 44.67
N LEU A 199 -7.61 -26.47 44.03
CA LEU A 199 -6.17 -26.40 44.24
C LEU A 199 -5.50 -25.86 42.98
N LEU A 200 -4.69 -24.81 43.14
CA LEU A 200 -3.77 -24.31 42.14
C LEU A 200 -2.47 -25.11 42.20
N HIS A 201 -2.07 -25.62 41.04
CA HIS A 201 -0.83 -26.34 40.83
C HIS A 201 0.27 -25.38 40.40
N THR A 202 1.32 -25.25 41.20
CA THR A 202 2.56 -24.54 40.83
C THR A 202 3.70 -25.54 40.64
N SER A 203 4.83 -25.11 40.08
CA SER A 203 5.97 -25.99 39.75
C SER A 203 6.52 -26.80 40.93
N THR A 204 6.32 -26.33 42.17
CA THR A 204 6.88 -26.95 43.38
C THR A 204 5.85 -27.23 44.48
N THR A 205 4.67 -26.60 44.46
CA THR A 205 3.66 -26.75 45.51
C THR A 205 2.23 -26.69 44.98
N THR A 206 1.31 -27.37 45.67
CA THR A 206 -0.14 -27.22 45.46
C THR A 206 -0.70 -26.27 46.52
N LYS A 207 -1.33 -25.17 46.08
CA LYS A 207 -1.95 -24.18 46.97
C LYS A 207 -3.47 -24.29 46.88
N VAL A 208 -4.15 -24.32 48.01
CA VAL A 208 -5.61 -24.19 48.04
C VAL A 208 -5.96 -22.75 47.73
N VAL A 209 -6.85 -22.56 46.76
CA VAL A 209 -7.34 -21.22 46.37
C VAL A 209 -8.82 -21.04 46.70
N HIS A 210 -9.58 -22.12 46.83
CA HIS A 210 -10.97 -22.08 47.29
C HIS A 210 -11.26 -23.25 48.22
N GLU A 211 -11.91 -22.99 49.35
CA GLU A 211 -12.08 -23.98 50.43
C GLU A 211 -13.32 -24.84 50.30
N SER A 212 -14.44 -24.29 49.83
CA SER A 212 -15.70 -25.02 49.72
C SER A 212 -16.56 -24.57 48.55
N LEU A 213 -16.75 -25.45 47.57
CA LEU A 213 -17.72 -25.29 46.49
C LEU A 213 -18.79 -26.37 46.62
N ARG A 214 -20.06 -25.97 46.65
CA ARG A 214 -21.15 -26.93 46.73
C ARG A 214 -21.34 -27.59 45.36
N GLY A 215 -21.24 -28.91 45.30
CA GLY A 215 -21.58 -29.67 44.11
C GLY A 215 -23.09 -29.68 43.90
N ASN A 216 -23.52 -29.35 42.69
CA ASN A 216 -24.91 -29.52 42.28
C ASN A 216 -25.05 -30.88 41.60
N VAL A 217 -25.98 -31.69 42.14
CA VAL A 217 -26.29 -32.99 41.56
C VAL A 217 -27.15 -32.77 40.33
N VAL A 218 -26.62 -33.12 39.17
CA VAL A 218 -27.44 -33.22 37.96
C VAL A 218 -28.13 -34.59 38.04
N LEU A 219 -29.46 -34.61 38.02
CA LEU A 219 -30.27 -35.83 38.24
C LEU A 219 -29.76 -37.02 37.40
N PRO A 220 -29.87 -38.27 37.89
CA PRO A 220 -29.30 -39.46 37.24
C PRO A 220 -30.00 -39.91 35.93
N ASP A 221 -30.86 -39.09 35.33
CA ASP A 221 -31.68 -39.44 34.16
C ASP A 221 -31.03 -39.03 32.82
N ASP A 222 -29.71 -38.92 32.75
CA ASP A 222 -29.01 -38.59 31.49
C ASP A 222 -28.82 -39.81 30.56
N GLY A 223 -29.24 -41.02 30.97
CA GLY A 223 -29.15 -42.24 30.15
C GLY A 223 -27.72 -42.69 29.83
N ALA A 224 -26.70 -41.91 30.22
CA ALA A 224 -25.29 -42.25 30.06
C ALA A 224 -24.99 -43.47 30.93
N THR A 225 -24.26 -44.47 30.46
CA THR A 225 -23.86 -45.66 31.25
C THR A 225 -22.69 -45.39 32.22
N ASP A 226 -22.05 -44.22 32.08
CA ASP A 226 -20.70 -44.00 32.57
C ASP A 226 -20.72 -42.99 33.75
N GLY A 227 -20.78 -43.51 34.98
CA GLY A 227 -20.62 -42.71 36.21
C GLY A 227 -21.82 -41.87 36.66
N VAL A 228 -21.60 -41.02 37.67
CA VAL A 228 -22.59 -40.06 38.22
C VAL A 228 -22.16 -38.63 37.88
N ALA A 229 -23.07 -37.85 37.28
CA ALA A 229 -22.81 -36.49 36.86
C ALA A 229 -22.96 -35.47 38.02
N VAL A 230 -21.98 -34.59 38.17
CA VAL A 230 -21.99 -33.50 39.16
C VAL A 230 -21.46 -32.25 38.48
N SER A 231 -22.07 -31.09 38.75
CA SER A 231 -21.57 -29.80 38.30
C SER A 231 -21.12 -28.93 39.46
N VAL A 232 -20.11 -28.10 39.22
CA VAL A 232 -19.62 -27.09 40.17
C VAL A 232 -19.44 -25.77 39.45
N HIS A 233 -20.00 -24.71 40.02
CA HIS A 233 -19.78 -23.35 39.57
C HIS A 233 -18.39 -22.86 40.02
N LEU A 234 -17.60 -22.33 39.09
CA LEU A 234 -16.27 -21.81 39.40
C LEU A 234 -16.34 -20.37 39.95
N PRO A 235 -15.58 -20.04 41.01
CA PRO A 235 -15.49 -18.65 41.48
C PRO A 235 -14.87 -17.71 40.44
N ALA A 236 -15.45 -16.51 40.29
CA ALA A 236 -14.95 -15.50 39.36
C ALA A 236 -13.53 -14.95 39.63
N HIS A 237 -12.95 -15.19 40.82
CA HIS A 237 -11.64 -14.67 41.22
C HIS A 237 -10.46 -15.59 40.89
N LEU A 238 -10.68 -16.72 40.22
CA LEU A 238 -9.60 -17.63 39.85
C LEU A 238 -8.74 -17.01 38.72
N ALA A 239 -7.42 -17.12 38.86
CA ALA A 239 -6.45 -16.59 37.91
C ALA A 239 -6.05 -17.63 36.84
N VAL A 240 -5.17 -17.23 35.90
CA VAL A 240 -4.58 -18.15 34.92
C VAL A 240 -3.72 -19.19 35.64
N GLY A 241 -3.94 -20.48 35.36
CA GLY A 241 -3.23 -21.56 36.03
C GLY A 241 -3.82 -22.94 35.76
N THR A 242 -3.10 -23.97 36.21
CA THR A 242 -3.59 -25.35 36.22
C THR A 242 -4.20 -25.65 37.57
N TYR A 243 -5.41 -26.19 37.58
CA TYR A 243 -6.18 -26.44 38.77
C TYR A 243 -6.60 -27.91 38.86
N SER A 244 -6.75 -28.42 40.08
CA SER A 244 -7.44 -29.69 40.33
C SER A 244 -8.56 -29.50 41.32
N LEU A 245 -9.57 -30.36 41.21
CA LEU A 245 -10.64 -30.47 42.19
C LEU A 245 -10.38 -31.64 43.14
N GLN A 246 -10.45 -31.37 44.44
CA GLN A 246 -10.63 -32.39 45.48
C GLN A 246 -12.08 -32.40 45.92
N MET A 247 -12.59 -33.55 46.34
CA MET A 247 -13.95 -33.68 46.83
C MET A 247 -14.02 -34.45 48.14
N THR A 248 -15.05 -34.14 48.92
CA THR A 248 -15.43 -34.86 50.14
C THR A 248 -16.91 -34.64 50.42
N PHE A 249 -17.50 -35.48 51.27
CA PHE A 249 -18.86 -35.28 51.75
C PHE A 249 -18.94 -34.58 53.12
N ASN A 250 -17.79 -34.37 53.78
CA ASN A 250 -17.78 -33.96 55.19
C ASN A 250 -16.84 -32.79 55.53
N LEU A 251 -16.33 -32.07 54.52
CA LEU A 251 -15.39 -30.94 54.63
C LEU A 251 -14.02 -31.25 55.26
N ILE A 252 -13.76 -32.49 55.67
CA ILE A 252 -12.53 -32.86 56.39
C ILE A 252 -11.70 -33.84 55.58
N ASP A 253 -12.33 -34.93 55.14
CA ASP A 253 -11.64 -36.05 54.49
C ASP A 253 -11.49 -35.78 52.99
N PHE A 254 -10.67 -34.80 52.64
CA PHE A 254 -10.28 -34.58 51.24
C PHE A 254 -9.26 -35.63 50.80
N THR A 255 -9.42 -36.13 49.58
CA THR A 255 -8.41 -37.00 48.94
C THR A 255 -7.06 -36.31 48.88
N ALA A 256 -5.96 -37.02 49.16
CA ALA A 256 -4.61 -36.47 49.08
C ALA A 256 -4.33 -35.79 47.73
N ALA A 257 -3.66 -34.64 47.74
CA ALA A 257 -3.31 -33.91 46.52
C ALA A 257 -2.37 -34.77 45.67
N ALA A 258 -2.69 -34.93 44.38
CA ALA A 258 -1.78 -35.57 43.45
C ALA A 258 -0.54 -34.69 43.27
N SER A 259 0.66 -35.25 43.46
CA SER A 259 1.89 -34.61 42.99
C SER A 259 1.86 -34.58 41.46
N ILE A 260 2.26 -33.45 40.88
CA ILE A 260 2.28 -33.25 39.41
C ILE A 260 3.40 -34.09 38.75
N THR A 261 4.20 -34.84 39.52
CA THR A 261 5.22 -35.74 38.97
C THR A 261 4.58 -36.79 38.06
N GLU A 262 5.06 -36.78 36.83
CA GLU A 262 4.60 -37.44 35.61
C GLU A 262 3.61 -38.61 35.80
N PRO A 263 2.33 -38.44 35.40
CA PRO A 263 1.52 -39.57 34.99
C PRO A 263 1.92 -39.95 33.57
N ASP A 264 2.53 -41.12 33.42
CA ASP A 264 2.66 -41.81 32.14
C ASP A 264 1.24 -42.12 31.66
N GLU A 265 0.81 -41.47 30.56
CA GLU A 265 -0.53 -41.62 29.95
C GLU A 265 -0.83 -43.07 29.52
N THR A 266 0.15 -43.95 29.54
CA THR A 266 -0.04 -45.37 29.24
C THR A 266 -0.59 -46.17 30.41
N SER A 267 -0.58 -45.62 31.64
CA SER A 267 -1.02 -46.35 32.81
C SER A 267 -2.48 -46.01 33.14
N TRP A 268 -3.41 -46.77 32.54
CA TRP A 268 -4.83 -46.88 32.96
C TRP A 268 -4.99 -47.42 34.41
N THR A 269 -3.99 -47.22 35.27
CA THR A 269 -3.81 -47.80 36.59
C THR A 269 -4.24 -46.85 37.71
N SER A 270 -4.56 -45.58 37.41
CA SER A 270 -5.00 -44.60 38.41
C SER A 270 -5.91 -43.51 37.86
N TRP A 271 -6.90 -43.09 38.64
CA TRP A 271 -7.73 -41.91 38.36
C TRP A 271 -7.02 -40.57 38.66
N ARG A 272 -5.75 -40.60 39.08
CA ARG A 272 -4.97 -39.39 39.37
C ARG A 272 -4.83 -38.52 38.11
N GLY A 273 -5.13 -37.22 38.26
CA GLY A 273 -5.00 -36.25 37.17
C GLY A 273 -6.27 -36.04 36.32
N HIS A 274 -7.27 -36.91 36.41
CA HIS A 274 -8.53 -36.77 35.67
C HIS A 274 -9.42 -35.61 36.17
N GLY A 275 -9.12 -35.06 37.34
CA GLY A 275 -9.75 -33.86 37.90
C GLY A 275 -9.05 -32.54 37.54
N LEU A 276 -8.10 -32.56 36.60
CA LEU A 276 -7.34 -31.37 36.20
C LEU A 276 -8.10 -30.55 35.15
N PHE A 277 -8.06 -29.23 35.30
CA PHE A 277 -8.51 -28.27 34.31
C PHE A 277 -7.57 -27.05 34.28
N THR A 278 -7.58 -26.28 33.19
CA THR A 278 -6.75 -25.07 33.07
C THR A 278 -7.60 -23.84 32.86
N ILE A 279 -7.27 -22.75 33.56
CA ILE A 279 -7.75 -21.41 33.21
C ILE A 279 -6.65 -20.75 32.39
N PHE A 280 -6.96 -20.32 31.17
CA PHE A 280 -6.01 -19.70 30.25
C PHE A 280 -6.40 -18.27 29.89
N ALA A 281 -5.41 -17.44 29.59
CA ALA A 281 -5.66 -16.11 29.03
C ALA A 281 -6.10 -16.27 27.56
N PRO A 282 -7.19 -15.61 27.10
CA PRO A 282 -7.64 -15.70 25.73
C PRO A 282 -6.54 -15.21 24.75
N PRO A 283 -6.40 -15.82 23.57
CA PRO A 283 -5.41 -15.38 22.58
C PRO A 283 -5.73 -13.96 22.10
N ILE A 284 -4.70 -13.13 21.96
CA ILE A 284 -4.83 -11.76 21.45
C ILE A 284 -3.99 -11.65 20.18
N LEU A 285 -4.61 -11.29 19.06
CA LEU A 285 -3.92 -11.17 17.78
C LEU A 285 -3.39 -9.76 17.58
N THR A 286 -2.11 -9.67 17.22
CA THR A 286 -1.45 -8.40 16.89
C THR A 286 -1.33 -8.20 15.38
N GLY A 287 -1.24 -9.27 14.59
CA GLY A 287 -1.17 -9.16 13.14
C GLY A 287 -1.01 -10.50 12.42
N VAL A 288 -1.12 -10.44 11.10
CA VAL A 288 -0.89 -11.57 10.18
C VAL A 288 0.13 -11.14 9.13
N SER A 289 1.12 -12.00 8.88
CA SER A 289 2.22 -11.76 7.93
C SER A 289 2.36 -12.95 6.97
N PRO A 290 2.34 -12.72 5.65
CA PRO A 290 1.95 -11.48 4.98
C PRO A 290 0.46 -11.11 5.27
N PRO A 291 0.07 -9.83 5.19
CA PRO A 291 -1.33 -9.41 5.37
C PRO A 291 -2.19 -9.66 4.12
N SER A 292 -1.61 -10.23 3.06
CA SER A 292 -2.32 -10.70 1.87
C SER A 292 -1.82 -12.10 1.46
N CYS A 293 -2.68 -12.91 0.85
CA CYS A 293 -2.30 -14.23 0.36
C CYS A 293 -3.07 -14.64 -0.89
N TYR A 294 -2.47 -15.55 -1.66
CA TYR A 294 -3.07 -16.13 -2.85
C TYR A 294 -4.21 -17.09 -2.46
N TYR A 295 -5.31 -17.07 -3.22
CA TYR A 295 -6.52 -17.83 -2.89
C TYR A 295 -6.37 -19.37 -2.94
N ILE A 296 -5.30 -19.89 -3.54
CA ILE A 296 -5.02 -21.34 -3.56
C ILE A 296 -4.34 -21.75 -2.24
N GLU A 297 -4.61 -22.97 -1.80
CA GLU A 297 -4.04 -23.53 -0.57
C GLU A 297 -2.51 -23.64 -0.60
N GLY A 298 -1.91 -23.60 0.59
CA GLY A 298 -0.49 -23.92 0.81
C GLY A 298 0.46 -22.73 0.87
N GLN A 299 -0.05 -21.50 1.00
CA GLN A 299 0.80 -20.36 1.36
C GLN A 299 1.00 -20.30 2.87
N THR A 300 2.25 -20.27 3.31
CA THR A 300 2.60 -20.13 4.72
C THR A 300 2.24 -18.73 5.22
N LEU A 301 1.41 -18.65 6.27
CA LEU A 301 1.07 -17.42 7.00
C LEU A 301 1.60 -17.51 8.43
N GLN A 302 2.10 -16.39 8.94
CA GLN A 302 2.49 -16.21 10.33
C GLN A 302 1.47 -15.34 11.04
N ILE A 303 0.91 -15.83 12.14
CA ILE A 303 -0.04 -15.11 12.97
C ILE A 303 0.67 -14.74 14.25
N HIS A 304 0.80 -13.44 14.50
CA HIS A 304 1.48 -12.90 15.66
C HIS A 304 0.47 -12.49 16.73
N GLY A 305 0.83 -12.70 17.99
CA GLY A 305 -0.05 -12.41 19.10
C GLY A 305 0.50 -12.79 20.46
N LEU A 306 -0.34 -12.64 21.47
CA LEU A 306 -0.08 -13.05 22.85
C LEU A 306 -0.97 -14.23 23.22
N HIS A 307 -0.49 -15.08 24.14
CA HIS A 307 -1.24 -16.23 24.67
C HIS A 307 -1.67 -17.25 23.59
N LEU A 308 -0.85 -17.44 22.55
CA LEU A 308 -1.13 -18.36 21.44
C LEU A 308 -0.86 -19.84 21.76
N ALA A 309 -0.31 -20.13 22.93
CA ALA A 309 0.03 -21.49 23.31
C ALA A 309 -1.13 -22.26 23.92
N ALA A 310 -1.24 -23.54 23.57
CA ALA A 310 -2.22 -24.45 24.14
C ALA A 310 -2.13 -24.51 25.69
N PRO A 311 -3.28 -24.55 26.40
CA PRO A 311 -3.35 -24.73 27.84
C PRO A 311 -2.61 -26.00 28.30
N ALA A 312 -1.99 -25.95 29.48
CA ALA A 312 -1.09 -27.00 29.98
C ALA A 312 -1.72 -28.40 30.04
N VAL A 313 -3.01 -28.52 30.40
CA VAL A 313 -3.70 -29.81 30.48
C VAL A 313 -3.86 -30.49 29.12
N ARG A 314 -4.02 -29.72 28.03
CA ARG A 314 -4.03 -30.29 26.67
C ARG A 314 -2.64 -30.70 26.18
N ARG A 315 -1.57 -30.06 26.68
CA ARG A 315 -0.20 -30.46 26.31
C ARG A 315 0.15 -31.88 26.77
N ARG A 316 -0.52 -32.39 27.82
CA ARG A 316 -0.31 -33.75 28.31
C ARG A 316 -0.94 -34.81 27.38
N GLN A 317 -2.07 -34.51 26.74
CA GLN A 317 -2.82 -35.45 25.87
C GLN A 317 -2.22 -35.64 24.48
N ASP A 318 -1.44 -34.68 23.99
CA ASP A 318 -0.78 -34.79 22.69
C ASP A 318 0.62 -35.39 22.89
N ALA A 319 0.76 -36.70 22.63
CA ALA A 319 1.98 -37.51 22.77
C ALA A 319 3.21 -37.04 21.94
N GLY A 320 3.22 -35.81 21.40
CA GLY A 320 4.29 -35.23 20.59
C GLY A 320 4.69 -33.80 20.94
N GLY A 321 4.18 -33.20 22.03
CA GLY A 321 4.64 -31.88 22.51
C GLY A 321 4.36 -30.67 21.59
N ASN A 322 3.68 -30.86 20.46
CA ASN A 322 3.37 -29.78 19.53
C ASN A 322 2.14 -29.00 19.99
N HIS A 323 2.30 -27.70 20.20
CA HIS A 323 1.20 -26.79 20.48
C HIS A 323 0.31 -26.64 19.24
N ARG A 324 -0.87 -27.25 19.27
CA ARG A 324 -1.89 -27.13 18.22
C ARG A 324 -2.88 -26.02 18.55
N ALA A 325 -2.99 -25.05 17.65
CA ALA A 325 -4.05 -24.05 17.66
C ALA A 325 -4.93 -24.23 16.41
N ILE A 326 -6.17 -23.78 16.47
CA ILE A 326 -7.07 -23.74 15.31
C ILE A 326 -7.20 -22.29 14.88
N VAL A 327 -6.85 -22.00 13.62
CA VAL A 327 -7.05 -20.70 13.00
C VAL A 327 -8.33 -20.75 12.20
N ARG A 328 -9.23 -19.80 12.43
CA ARG A 328 -10.46 -19.61 11.68
C ARG A 328 -10.36 -18.36 10.82
N PHE A 329 -10.66 -18.52 9.53
CA PHE A 329 -10.80 -17.44 8.57
C PHE A 329 -12.28 -17.26 8.23
N THR A 330 -12.82 -16.08 8.51
CA THR A 330 -14.22 -15.75 8.22
C THR A 330 -14.26 -14.61 7.21
N LYS A 331 -15.00 -14.78 6.11
CA LYS A 331 -15.12 -13.71 5.10
C LYS A 331 -15.81 -12.49 5.70
N ALA A 332 -15.20 -11.32 5.60
CA ALA A 332 -15.78 -10.05 6.04
C ALA A 332 -16.89 -9.64 5.06
N THR A 333 -18.13 -10.06 5.29
CA THR A 333 -19.29 -9.67 4.47
C THR A 333 -19.90 -8.36 4.98
N PRO A 334 -20.32 -7.42 4.10
CA PRO A 334 -21.22 -6.36 4.52
C PRO A 334 -22.55 -6.94 5.01
N ILE A 335 -23.13 -6.28 6.02
CA ILE A 335 -24.11 -6.77 7.02
C ILE A 335 -25.49 -7.23 6.46
N SER A 336 -25.68 -7.44 5.14
CA SER A 336 -27.02 -7.56 4.55
C SER A 336 -27.45 -8.91 3.96
N SER A 337 -26.74 -10.02 4.17
CA SER A 337 -27.24 -11.34 3.73
C SER A 337 -27.38 -12.33 4.89
N SER A 338 -28.49 -13.06 4.87
CA SER A 338 -28.94 -14.06 5.85
C SER A 338 -27.80 -14.89 6.44
N GLN A 339 -27.83 -15.09 7.77
CA GLN A 339 -26.86 -15.85 8.59
C GLN A 339 -26.58 -17.31 8.14
N HIS A 340 -27.22 -17.81 7.09
CA HIS A 340 -27.12 -19.19 6.63
C HIS A 340 -25.94 -19.51 5.69
N ASP A 341 -25.13 -18.54 5.25
CA ASP A 341 -24.03 -18.80 4.29
C ASP A 341 -22.66 -18.21 4.70
N GLN A 342 -22.44 -17.92 5.99
CA GLN A 342 -21.11 -17.55 6.50
C GLN A 342 -20.18 -18.76 6.52
N ARG A 343 -19.56 -19.03 5.37
CA ARG A 343 -18.51 -20.04 5.25
C ARG A 343 -17.26 -19.55 5.98
N HIS A 344 -16.85 -20.34 6.97
CA HIS A 344 -15.60 -20.16 7.69
C HIS A 344 -14.66 -21.32 7.38
N TYR A 345 -13.37 -21.02 7.27
CA TYR A 345 -12.33 -22.02 7.03
C TYR A 345 -11.57 -22.23 8.34
N GLN A 346 -11.38 -23.48 8.75
CA GLN A 346 -10.58 -23.81 9.94
C GLN A 346 -9.37 -24.62 9.53
N VAL A 347 -8.20 -24.20 9.98
CA VAL A 347 -6.92 -24.88 9.70
C VAL A 347 -6.14 -25.02 11.00
N GLU A 348 -5.47 -26.16 11.17
CA GLU A 348 -4.53 -26.35 12.27
C GLU A 348 -3.27 -25.51 12.06
N ALA A 349 -2.83 -24.85 13.14
CA ALA A 349 -1.62 -24.06 13.19
C ALA A 349 -0.70 -24.56 14.30
N MET A 350 0.60 -24.43 14.06
CA MET A 350 1.64 -24.83 15.00
C MET A 350 2.41 -23.62 15.47
N LEU A 351 2.82 -23.58 16.74
CA LEU A 351 3.76 -22.56 17.20
C LEU A 351 5.08 -22.69 16.44
N ALA A 352 5.68 -21.55 16.12
CA ALA A 352 7.04 -21.53 15.61
C ALA A 352 7.98 -22.14 16.67
N THR A 353 8.89 -23.01 16.23
CA THR A 353 9.86 -23.67 17.11
C THR A 353 10.68 -22.61 17.84
N ASN A 354 10.44 -22.42 19.14
CA ASN A 354 11.05 -21.44 20.07
C ASN A 354 10.32 -20.10 20.26
N ASP A 355 9.15 -19.87 19.66
CA ASP A 355 8.37 -18.64 19.87
C ASP A 355 6.91 -18.92 20.24
N MET A 356 6.51 -18.45 21.43
CA MET A 356 5.15 -18.58 21.95
C MET A 356 4.21 -17.45 21.47
N THR A 357 4.73 -16.53 20.66
CA THR A 357 4.01 -15.37 20.13
C THR A 357 3.68 -15.46 18.64
N THR A 358 4.17 -16.51 17.95
CA THR A 358 3.94 -16.70 16.52
C THR A 358 3.42 -18.10 16.21
N LEU A 359 2.28 -18.16 15.52
CA LEU A 359 1.71 -19.37 14.93
C LEU A 359 2.01 -19.40 13.43
N VAL A 360 2.42 -20.56 12.93
CA VAL A 360 2.60 -20.84 11.50
C VAL A 360 1.44 -21.70 11.02
N VAL A 361 0.75 -21.24 9.97
CA VAL A 361 -0.40 -21.92 9.36
C VAL A 361 -0.26 -21.94 7.84
N GLN A 362 -0.77 -23.00 7.21
CA GLN A 362 -0.91 -23.04 5.75
C GLN A 362 -2.27 -22.49 5.36
N SER A 363 -2.32 -21.57 4.39
CA SER A 363 -3.59 -21.02 3.92
C SER A 363 -4.49 -22.15 3.37
N PRO A 364 -5.80 -22.13 3.67
CA PRO A 364 -6.75 -23.01 3.00
C PRO A 364 -7.00 -22.51 1.58
N ARG A 365 -7.65 -23.33 0.76
CA ARG A 365 -8.17 -22.88 -0.52
C ARG A 365 -9.43 -22.03 -0.29
N PHE A 366 -9.34 -20.74 -0.58
CA PHE A 366 -10.46 -19.83 -0.50
C PHE A 366 -11.31 -19.93 -1.78
N ASN A 367 -12.63 -19.93 -1.64
CA ASN A 367 -13.53 -19.94 -2.80
C ASN A 367 -13.74 -18.55 -3.41
N ASP A 368 -13.61 -17.50 -2.60
CA ASP A 368 -13.81 -16.12 -3.02
C ASP A 368 -12.62 -15.25 -2.60
N PRO A 369 -12.26 -14.21 -3.38
CA PRO A 369 -11.34 -13.19 -2.92
C PRO A 369 -12.02 -12.21 -1.95
N GLY A 370 -11.21 -11.40 -1.27
CA GLY A 370 -11.67 -10.36 -0.36
C GLY A 370 -10.98 -10.37 0.99
N HIS A 371 -11.53 -9.61 1.93
CA HIS A 371 -11.00 -9.54 3.31
C HIS A 371 -11.55 -10.68 4.17
N TYR A 372 -10.67 -11.30 4.93
CA TYR A 372 -10.97 -12.37 5.87
C TYR A 372 -10.52 -12.00 7.28
N ASP A 373 -11.46 -12.04 8.21
CA ASP A 373 -11.19 -11.92 9.63
C ASP A 373 -10.50 -13.20 10.12
N VAL A 374 -9.38 -13.02 10.82
CA VAL A 374 -8.58 -14.12 11.36
C VAL A 374 -8.83 -14.20 12.86
N ALA A 375 -9.17 -15.39 13.34
CA ALA A 375 -9.35 -15.66 14.76
C ALA A 375 -8.64 -16.96 15.15
N VAL A 376 -8.09 -17.02 16.37
CA VAL A 376 -7.32 -18.17 16.85
C VAL A 376 -7.99 -18.80 18.07
N SER A 377 -8.04 -20.13 18.09
CA SER A 377 -8.44 -20.92 19.24
C SER A 377 -7.29 -21.79 19.73
N VAL A 378 -7.00 -21.73 21.03
CA VAL A 378 -5.97 -22.56 21.69
C VAL A 378 -6.56 -23.68 22.53
N ASN A 379 -7.90 -23.79 22.58
CA ASN A 379 -8.62 -24.81 23.35
C ASN A 379 -9.47 -25.72 22.45
N GLY A 380 -8.99 -25.98 21.22
CA GLY A 380 -9.62 -26.91 20.28
C GLY A 380 -10.92 -26.40 19.65
N GLY A 381 -11.01 -25.10 19.37
CA GLY A 381 -12.15 -24.50 18.65
C GLY A 381 -13.32 -24.07 19.53
N ALA A 382 -13.27 -24.31 20.85
CA ALA A 382 -14.35 -23.92 21.76
C ALA A 382 -14.42 -22.41 21.97
N HIS A 383 -13.27 -21.73 22.07
CA HIS A 383 -13.19 -20.27 22.17
C HIS A 383 -12.21 -19.72 21.14
N PHE A 384 -12.63 -18.69 20.42
CA PHE A 384 -11.79 -17.96 19.48
C PHE A 384 -11.45 -16.57 20.04
N SER A 385 -10.27 -16.08 19.70
CA SER A 385 -9.86 -14.70 19.97
C SER A 385 -10.86 -13.69 19.41
N SER A 386 -10.99 -12.54 20.07
CA SER A 386 -11.63 -11.38 19.46
C SER A 386 -10.79 -10.88 18.28
N THR A 387 -11.44 -10.49 17.18
CA THR A 387 -10.76 -9.99 15.98
C THR A 387 -10.26 -8.57 16.23
N THR A 388 -9.00 -8.41 16.60
CA THR A 388 -8.33 -7.09 16.77
C THR A 388 -7.25 -6.83 15.72
N ALA A 389 -6.81 -7.86 15.01
CA ALA A 389 -5.82 -7.75 13.94
C ALA A 389 -6.45 -7.27 12.63
N ALA A 390 -5.65 -6.65 11.76
CA ALA A 390 -6.07 -6.30 10.41
C ALA A 390 -6.51 -7.55 9.62
N PRO A 391 -7.58 -7.47 8.81
CA PRO A 391 -8.08 -8.61 8.06
C PRO A 391 -7.08 -9.04 6.97
N LEU A 392 -6.99 -10.34 6.75
CA LEU A 392 -6.19 -10.93 5.68
C LEU A 392 -6.83 -10.67 4.32
N LEU A 393 -6.10 -10.07 3.38
CA LEU A 393 -6.57 -9.86 2.01
C LEU A 393 -6.26 -11.08 1.13
N VAL A 394 -7.29 -11.79 0.68
CA VAL A 394 -7.16 -12.91 -0.25
C VAL A 394 -7.30 -12.43 -1.69
N TYR A 395 -6.29 -12.67 -2.52
CA TYR A 395 -6.25 -12.22 -3.91
C TYR A 395 -6.24 -13.38 -4.93
N LEU A 396 -6.81 -13.12 -6.12
CA LEU A 396 -6.82 -14.04 -7.26
C LEU A 396 -5.54 -13.92 -8.11
N LYS A 397 -5.35 -14.80 -9.09
CA LYS A 397 -4.13 -14.79 -9.91
C LYS A 397 -4.06 -13.49 -10.72
N PRO A 398 -3.03 -12.64 -10.57
CA PRO A 398 -2.88 -11.46 -11.40
C PRO A 398 -2.43 -11.84 -12.81
N SER A 399 -2.95 -11.12 -13.79
CA SER A 399 -2.55 -11.14 -15.20
C SER A 399 -2.44 -9.70 -15.69
N CYS A 400 -1.58 -9.44 -16.67
CA CYS A 400 -1.42 -8.09 -17.23
C CYS A 400 -2.01 -8.05 -18.64
N GLU A 401 -2.89 -7.08 -18.87
CA GLU A 401 -3.51 -6.86 -20.18
C GLU A 401 -2.55 -6.12 -21.11
N PHE A 402 -1.97 -5.03 -20.62
CA PHE A 402 -0.96 -4.22 -21.31
C PHE A 402 -0.13 -3.41 -20.33
N VAL A 403 1.01 -2.94 -20.83
CA VAL A 403 1.93 -2.02 -20.14
C VAL A 403 1.99 -0.68 -20.87
N SER A 404 2.15 0.41 -20.15
CA SER A 404 2.28 1.75 -20.70
C SER A 404 3.30 2.57 -19.89
N PRO A 405 4.30 3.19 -20.52
CA PRO A 405 4.62 3.09 -21.93
C PRO A 405 5.13 1.68 -22.30
N ALA A 406 5.01 1.31 -23.59
CA ALA A 406 5.51 0.01 -24.08
C ALA A 406 7.05 -0.06 -24.14
N HIS A 407 7.72 1.09 -24.08
CA HIS A 407 9.16 1.21 -24.17
C HIS A 407 9.69 2.11 -23.05
N GLY A 408 10.92 1.86 -22.59
CA GLY A 408 11.62 2.73 -21.63
C GLY A 408 13.13 2.77 -21.86
N VAL A 409 13.78 3.79 -21.32
CA VAL A 409 15.23 3.98 -21.47
C VAL A 409 16.02 2.97 -20.64
N SER A 410 17.11 2.43 -21.19
CA SER A 410 18.02 1.50 -20.50
C SER A 410 18.64 2.05 -19.21
N MET A 411 18.74 3.37 -19.07
CA MET A 411 19.18 4.02 -17.83
C MET A 411 18.24 3.76 -16.64
N GLY A 412 17.03 3.25 -16.88
CA GLY A 412 15.97 3.10 -15.90
C GLY A 412 15.29 4.43 -15.61
N GLY A 413 14.40 4.43 -14.61
CA GLY A 413 13.67 5.63 -14.20
C GLY A 413 12.36 5.87 -14.96
N THR A 414 12.06 5.10 -16.01
CA THR A 414 10.75 5.16 -16.70
C THR A 414 9.64 4.78 -15.73
N ASP A 415 8.62 5.64 -15.61
CA ASP A 415 7.38 5.33 -14.86
C ASP A 415 6.50 4.38 -15.68
N LEU A 416 6.44 3.12 -15.26
CA LEU A 416 5.78 2.03 -15.97
C LEU A 416 4.46 1.68 -15.31
N HIS A 417 3.37 1.73 -16.08
CA HIS A 417 2.02 1.41 -15.63
C HIS A 417 1.60 0.04 -16.19
N LEU A 418 1.23 -0.86 -15.29
CA LEU A 418 0.75 -2.21 -15.61
C LEU A 418 -0.78 -2.24 -15.40
N ARG A 419 -1.54 -2.49 -16.46
CA ARG A 419 -2.99 -2.75 -16.35
C ARG A 419 -3.19 -4.21 -15.97
N LEU A 420 -3.51 -4.46 -14.70
CA LEU A 420 -3.75 -5.80 -14.20
C LEU A 420 -5.24 -6.19 -14.20
N SER A 421 -5.49 -7.48 -14.36
CA SER A 421 -6.78 -8.11 -14.08
C SER A 421 -6.58 -9.49 -13.43
N PHE A 422 -7.60 -9.92 -12.73
CA PHE A 422 -7.55 -11.00 -11.76
C PHE A 422 -8.44 -12.15 -12.17
N GLY A 423 -7.86 -13.34 -12.32
CA GLY A 423 -8.58 -14.53 -12.82
C GLY A 423 -8.54 -15.71 -11.84
N TYR A 424 -9.57 -16.55 -11.92
CA TYR A 424 -9.54 -17.88 -11.30
C TYR A 424 -8.58 -18.78 -12.10
N ALA A 425 -7.88 -19.68 -11.42
CA ALA A 425 -6.84 -20.51 -12.07
C ALA A 425 -7.41 -21.66 -12.91
N ARG A 426 -8.70 -22.00 -12.78
CA ARG A 426 -9.33 -23.09 -13.53
C ARG A 426 -9.98 -22.56 -14.80
N SER A 427 -9.60 -23.14 -15.93
CA SER A 427 -10.07 -22.82 -17.29
C SER A 427 -11.53 -23.21 -17.59
N HIS A 428 -12.25 -23.82 -16.65
CA HIS A 428 -13.64 -24.28 -16.83
C HIS A 428 -14.69 -23.34 -16.22
N ASP A 429 -14.27 -22.35 -15.44
CA ASP A 429 -15.18 -21.30 -14.99
C ASP A 429 -15.16 -20.19 -16.05
N ASP A 430 -16.24 -20.04 -16.81
CA ASP A 430 -16.49 -18.95 -17.80
C ASP A 430 -16.55 -17.54 -17.15
N ARG A 431 -15.92 -17.37 -15.98
CA ARG A 431 -15.93 -16.11 -15.23
C ARG A 431 -14.93 -15.15 -15.87
N PRO A 432 -15.35 -13.93 -16.24
CA PRO A 432 -14.44 -12.94 -16.78
C PRO A 432 -13.40 -12.54 -15.72
N ASN A 433 -12.21 -12.16 -16.18
CA ASN A 433 -11.20 -11.56 -15.30
C ASN A 433 -11.76 -10.27 -14.68
N ILE A 434 -11.51 -10.08 -13.39
CA ILE A 434 -11.92 -8.91 -12.64
C ILE A 434 -10.83 -7.85 -12.79
N ALA A 435 -11.16 -6.68 -13.32
CA ALA A 435 -10.21 -5.58 -13.42
C ALA A 435 -9.77 -5.07 -12.03
N LEU A 436 -8.58 -4.46 -11.94
CA LEU A 436 -8.08 -3.93 -10.67
C LEU A 436 -9.07 -2.92 -10.03
N GLU A 437 -9.67 -2.05 -10.84
CA GLU A 437 -10.64 -1.05 -10.39
C GLU A 437 -11.93 -1.65 -9.82
N ASP A 438 -12.32 -2.84 -10.29
CA ASP A 438 -13.52 -3.57 -9.85
C ASP A 438 -13.20 -4.59 -8.74
N SER A 439 -11.91 -4.73 -8.39
CA SER A 439 -11.45 -5.68 -7.38
C SER A 439 -11.46 -5.07 -5.98
N THR A 440 -11.58 -5.93 -4.96
CA THR A 440 -11.40 -5.54 -3.55
C THR A 440 -9.93 -5.44 -3.16
N PHE A 441 -9.00 -5.63 -4.09
CA PHE A 441 -7.56 -5.59 -3.78
C PHE A 441 -7.14 -4.16 -3.45
N ASP A 442 -6.37 -4.00 -2.39
CA ASP A 442 -5.68 -2.77 -2.05
C ASP A 442 -4.29 -3.11 -1.50
N ASP A 443 -3.34 -2.16 -1.61
CA ASP A 443 -1.99 -2.35 -1.08
C ASP A 443 -1.59 -1.26 -0.08
N PRO A 444 -2.27 -1.19 1.09
CA PRO A 444 -1.97 -0.18 2.10
C PRO A 444 -0.56 -0.36 2.72
N HIS A 445 0.06 -1.53 2.55
CA HIS A 445 1.35 -1.86 3.14
C HIS A 445 2.53 -1.83 2.15
N GLY A 446 2.29 -1.47 0.89
CA GLY A 446 3.35 -1.37 -0.14
C GLY A 446 4.04 -2.71 -0.40
N LEU A 447 3.27 -3.79 -0.50
CA LEU A 447 3.69 -5.17 -0.69
C LEU A 447 3.88 -5.57 -2.15
N ILE A 448 3.40 -4.76 -3.10
CA ILE A 448 3.55 -5.07 -4.52
C ILE A 448 5.04 -5.05 -4.89
N ARG A 449 5.49 -6.13 -5.52
CA ARG A 449 6.86 -6.26 -6.07
C ARG A 449 6.78 -6.67 -7.53
N VAL A 450 7.52 -5.99 -8.38
CA VAL A 450 7.61 -6.26 -9.81
C VAL A 450 9.03 -6.71 -10.15
N ARG A 451 9.17 -7.89 -10.75
CA ARG A 451 10.44 -8.41 -11.25
C ARG A 451 10.56 -8.21 -12.74
N PHE A 452 11.74 -7.76 -13.15
CA PHE A 452 12.13 -7.60 -14.54
C PHE A 452 13.09 -8.71 -14.90
N TYR A 453 12.75 -9.50 -15.92
CA TYR A 453 13.60 -10.54 -16.47
C TYR A 453 13.93 -10.22 -17.92
N VAL A 454 15.15 -10.52 -18.32
CA VAL A 454 15.52 -10.50 -19.74
C VAL A 454 14.77 -11.63 -20.44
N LEU A 455 13.94 -11.31 -21.45
CA LEU A 455 13.02 -12.29 -22.04
C LEU A 455 13.74 -13.50 -22.67
N HIS A 456 14.90 -13.28 -23.29
CA HIS A 456 15.63 -14.33 -24.00
C HIS A 456 16.52 -15.20 -23.10
N THR A 457 17.16 -14.61 -22.08
CA THR A 457 18.07 -15.34 -21.18
C THR A 457 17.39 -15.80 -19.89
N SER A 458 16.20 -15.27 -19.58
CA SER A 458 15.50 -15.44 -18.30
C SER A 458 16.33 -14.98 -17.08
N GLU A 459 17.32 -14.12 -17.29
CA GLU A 459 18.12 -13.53 -16.22
C GLU A 459 17.30 -12.47 -15.48
N LEU A 460 17.33 -12.50 -14.14
CA LEU A 460 16.66 -11.50 -13.31
C LEU A 460 17.48 -10.20 -13.34
N LEU A 461 16.91 -9.14 -13.89
CA LEU A 461 17.51 -7.81 -13.88
C LEU A 461 17.38 -7.16 -12.49
N GLN A 462 16.15 -6.96 -12.01
CA GLN A 462 15.91 -6.39 -10.68
C GLN A 462 14.46 -6.66 -10.21
N THR A 463 14.26 -6.64 -8.89
CA THR A 463 12.93 -6.52 -8.27
C THR A 463 12.74 -5.08 -7.78
N VAL A 464 11.66 -4.43 -8.21
CA VAL A 464 11.31 -3.05 -7.81
C VAL A 464 9.99 -3.02 -7.05
N PRO A 465 9.76 -2.05 -6.16
CA PRO A 465 8.45 -1.84 -5.55
C PRO A 465 7.44 -1.36 -6.61
N GLY A 466 6.19 -1.78 -6.48
CA GLY A 466 5.06 -1.24 -7.23
C GLY A 466 4.02 -0.63 -6.30
N PHE A 467 3.14 0.18 -6.86
CA PHE A 467 2.11 0.89 -6.12
C PHE A 467 0.81 0.95 -6.91
N VAL A 468 -0.33 0.84 -6.22
CA VAL A 468 -1.64 1.05 -6.85
C VAL A 468 -1.79 2.53 -7.20
N SER A 469 -2.11 2.83 -8.47
CA SER A 469 -2.37 4.19 -8.93
C SER A 469 -3.60 4.80 -8.25
N SER A 470 -3.67 6.13 -8.18
CA SER A 470 -4.79 6.87 -7.57
C SER A 470 -6.15 6.59 -8.25
N CYS A 471 -6.15 6.30 -9.55
CA CYS A 471 -7.36 5.91 -10.28
C CYS A 471 -7.71 4.41 -10.14
N ARG A 472 -6.89 3.64 -9.40
CA ARG A 472 -7.00 2.19 -9.17
C ARG A 472 -7.08 1.33 -10.44
N LYS A 473 -6.69 1.87 -11.60
CA LYS A 473 -6.66 1.13 -12.88
C LYS A 473 -5.31 0.46 -13.13
N PHE A 474 -4.24 1.01 -12.58
CA PHE A 474 -2.88 0.56 -12.87
C PHE A 474 -2.11 0.26 -11.59
N ILE A 475 -1.16 -0.66 -11.68
CA ILE A 475 -0.01 -0.70 -10.80
C ILE A 475 1.11 0.07 -11.49
N HIS A 476 1.67 1.08 -10.84
CA HIS A 476 2.82 1.80 -11.36
C HIS A 476 4.10 1.38 -10.63
N CYS A 477 5.21 1.30 -11.35
CA CYS A 477 6.53 1.06 -10.80
C CYS A 477 7.60 1.78 -11.63
N THR A 478 8.73 2.08 -11.01
CA THR A 478 9.87 2.68 -11.73
C THR A 478 10.76 1.58 -12.27
N THR A 479 11.04 1.63 -13.57
CA THR A 479 11.89 0.64 -14.24
C THR A 479 13.33 0.69 -13.71
N PRO A 480 13.99 -0.47 -13.50
CA PRO A 480 15.39 -0.52 -13.10
C PRO A 480 16.33 -0.14 -14.26
N ARG A 481 17.62 0.08 -13.95
CA ARG A 481 18.65 0.28 -14.97
C ARG A 481 19.02 -1.07 -15.62
N ASN A 482 19.13 -1.09 -16.94
CA ASN A 482 19.65 -2.18 -17.74
C ASN A 482 20.98 -1.79 -18.42
N ALA A 483 22.10 -2.13 -17.76
CA ALA A 483 23.44 -1.77 -18.24
C ALA A 483 23.89 -2.59 -19.46
N MET A 484 23.26 -3.72 -19.79
CA MET A 484 23.62 -4.50 -20.98
C MET A 484 23.26 -3.75 -22.25
N VAL A 485 22.07 -3.12 -22.29
CA VAL A 485 21.61 -2.28 -23.41
C VAL A 485 22.57 -1.13 -23.70
N ASP A 486 23.20 -0.55 -22.68
CA ASP A 486 24.21 0.53 -22.82
C ASP A 486 25.48 0.05 -23.57
N GLN A 487 25.77 -1.26 -23.55
CA GLN A 487 26.94 -1.86 -24.22
C GLN A 487 26.68 -2.25 -25.68
N PHE A 488 25.42 -2.34 -26.10
CA PHE A 488 25.09 -2.72 -27.48
C PHE A 488 25.33 -1.56 -28.45
N ARG A 489 25.83 -1.90 -29.64
CA ARG A 489 25.95 -0.95 -30.76
C ARG A 489 24.56 -0.43 -31.11
N HIS A 490 24.40 0.86 -30.90
CA HIS A 490 23.17 1.64 -30.88
C HIS A 490 22.18 1.31 -32.01
N SER A 491 21.00 0.81 -31.63
CA SER A 491 19.76 0.52 -32.41
C SER A 491 19.01 -0.70 -31.85
N GLN A 492 19.65 -1.48 -30.97
CA GLN A 492 19.06 -2.68 -30.38
C GLN A 492 18.11 -2.34 -29.23
N THR A 493 16.97 -3.02 -29.23
CA THR A 493 15.99 -3.03 -28.16
C THR A 493 16.06 -4.36 -27.41
N GLU A 494 15.69 -4.37 -26.13
CA GLU A 494 15.68 -5.59 -25.33
C GLU A 494 14.34 -5.78 -24.62
N ALA A 495 13.62 -6.83 -24.99
CA ALA A 495 12.31 -7.15 -24.44
C ALA A 495 12.44 -7.80 -23.05
N MET A 496 11.59 -7.36 -22.12
CA MET A 496 11.55 -7.84 -20.74
C MET A 496 10.31 -8.71 -20.50
N ALA A 497 10.50 -9.82 -19.79
CA ALA A 497 9.43 -10.53 -19.12
C ALA A 497 9.20 -9.96 -17.72
N LEU A 498 7.94 -9.83 -17.32
CA LEU A 498 7.56 -9.26 -16.03
C LEU A 498 6.94 -10.33 -15.13
N GLN A 499 7.26 -10.28 -13.84
CA GLN A 499 6.51 -11.00 -12.82
C GLN A 499 6.01 -10.05 -11.73
N VAL A 500 4.82 -10.29 -11.20
CA VAL A 500 4.24 -9.47 -10.13
C VAL A 500 3.96 -10.34 -8.92
N SER A 501 4.29 -9.82 -7.75
CA SER A 501 3.93 -10.35 -6.44
C SER A 501 3.06 -9.33 -5.71
N LEU A 502 2.03 -9.81 -5.01
CA LEU A 502 1.08 -8.97 -4.26
C LEU A 502 1.14 -9.20 -2.74
N ASP A 503 2.09 -10.01 -2.28
CA ASP A 503 2.26 -10.44 -0.87
C ASP A 503 3.69 -10.20 -0.35
N GLY A 504 4.35 -9.14 -0.82
CA GLY A 504 5.66 -8.73 -0.30
C GLY A 504 6.84 -9.47 -0.93
N GLY A 505 6.61 -10.27 -1.98
CA GLY A 505 7.63 -11.01 -2.70
C GLY A 505 7.67 -12.49 -2.36
N ILE A 506 6.57 -13.06 -1.85
CA ILE A 506 6.48 -14.47 -1.48
C ILE A 506 6.08 -15.29 -2.72
N VAL A 507 5.00 -14.88 -3.40
CA VAL A 507 4.51 -15.55 -4.61
C VAL A 507 4.60 -14.62 -5.81
N PHE A 508 5.36 -15.02 -6.83
CA PHE A 508 5.48 -14.28 -8.09
C PHE A 508 4.71 -14.95 -9.21
N PHE A 509 3.93 -14.15 -9.94
CA PHE A 509 3.18 -14.58 -11.10
C PHE A 509 3.75 -13.95 -12.37
N PRO A 510 4.05 -14.73 -13.42
CA PRO A 510 4.39 -14.15 -14.71
C PRO A 510 3.19 -13.39 -15.27
N VAL A 511 3.41 -12.12 -15.57
CA VAL A 511 2.42 -11.27 -16.23
C VAL A 511 2.88 -11.11 -17.68
N ALA A 512 2.21 -11.80 -18.59
CA ALA A 512 2.55 -11.84 -20.02
C ALA A 512 1.61 -10.89 -20.80
N PRO A 513 1.92 -9.58 -20.87
CA PRO A 513 1.13 -8.64 -21.66
C PRO A 513 1.20 -9.00 -23.14
N LYS A 514 0.22 -8.53 -23.93
CA LYS A 514 0.16 -8.76 -25.39
C LYS A 514 1.42 -8.32 -26.12
N ALA A 515 2.05 -7.23 -25.65
CA ALA A 515 3.35 -6.76 -26.11
C ALA A 515 4.27 -6.61 -24.89
N PRO A 516 5.50 -7.18 -24.92
CA PRO A 516 6.42 -7.07 -23.80
C PRO A 516 6.95 -5.64 -23.67
N PHE A 517 7.21 -5.22 -22.43
CA PHE A 517 7.94 -3.98 -22.17
C PHE A 517 9.36 -4.10 -22.75
N THR A 518 9.85 -3.04 -23.39
CA THR A 518 11.09 -3.11 -24.16
C THR A 518 12.01 -1.94 -23.83
N TYR A 519 13.24 -2.24 -23.42
CA TYR A 519 14.28 -1.22 -23.22
C TYR A 519 14.89 -0.74 -24.54
N TYR A 520 15.26 0.53 -24.59
CA TYR A 520 16.05 1.13 -25.68
C TYR A 520 17.20 1.97 -25.14
N ALA A 521 18.29 2.07 -25.91
CA ALA A 521 19.45 2.88 -25.54
C ALA A 521 19.15 4.40 -25.69
N PRO A 522 19.73 5.27 -24.83
CA PRO A 522 19.55 6.72 -24.92
C PRO A 522 19.91 7.26 -26.32
N PRO A 523 19.06 8.09 -26.95
CA PRO A 523 19.38 8.72 -28.22
C PRO A 523 20.51 9.74 -28.04
N LYS A 524 21.41 9.79 -29.03
CA LYS A 524 22.52 10.75 -29.06
C LYS A 524 22.14 11.97 -29.90
N LEU A 525 21.96 13.12 -29.26
CA LEU A 525 21.64 14.38 -29.93
C LEU A 525 22.91 15.00 -30.50
N ARG A 526 22.90 15.40 -31.79
CA ARG A 526 24.07 15.99 -32.47
C ARG A 526 23.94 17.50 -32.65
N ARG A 527 22.88 17.94 -33.32
CA ARG A 527 22.64 19.35 -33.63
C ARG A 527 21.21 19.53 -34.11
N TYR A 528 20.69 20.74 -34.03
CA TYR A 528 19.49 21.09 -34.76
C TYR A 528 19.69 22.36 -35.59
N ALA A 529 18.94 22.48 -36.67
CA ALA A 529 18.98 23.62 -37.57
C ALA A 529 17.57 23.97 -38.08
N PRO A 530 17.18 25.25 -38.10
CA PRO A 530 17.92 26.40 -37.55
C PRO A 530 17.93 26.38 -36.02
N LEU A 531 18.82 27.17 -35.39
CA LEU A 531 18.92 27.29 -33.93
C LEU A 531 17.95 28.33 -33.33
N GLN A 532 17.20 29.03 -34.18
CA GLN A 532 16.29 30.08 -33.75
C GLN A 532 15.03 30.19 -34.61
N GLY A 533 14.03 30.87 -34.07
CA GLY A 533 12.80 31.21 -34.75
C GLY A 533 12.02 32.31 -34.06
N PRO A 534 11.01 32.89 -34.72
CA PRO A 534 10.17 33.91 -34.11
C PRO A 534 9.33 33.31 -32.98
N ALA A 535 9.01 34.14 -31.98
CA ALA A 535 8.12 33.79 -30.87
C ALA A 535 6.70 33.40 -31.32
N THR A 536 6.29 33.73 -32.54
CA THR A 536 5.04 33.23 -33.14
C THR A 536 5.07 31.73 -33.47
N GLY A 537 6.25 31.10 -33.44
CA GLY A 537 6.44 29.68 -33.76
C GLY A 537 6.41 29.36 -35.26
N GLY A 538 6.19 28.08 -35.56
CA GLY A 538 6.03 27.56 -36.92
C GLY A 538 7.34 27.24 -37.66
N THR A 539 8.50 27.35 -37.01
CA THR A 539 9.80 27.10 -37.65
C THR A 539 9.93 25.61 -37.91
N ILE A 540 10.30 25.20 -39.12
CA ILE A 540 10.66 23.82 -39.39
C ILE A 540 12.05 23.59 -38.81
N LEU A 541 12.10 22.88 -37.68
CA LEU A 541 13.33 22.51 -37.00
C LEU A 541 13.72 21.10 -37.41
N HIS A 542 14.96 20.93 -37.84
CA HIS A 542 15.56 19.61 -38.11
C HIS A 542 16.56 19.26 -37.00
N LEU A 543 16.27 18.21 -36.25
CA LEU A 543 17.14 17.60 -35.25
C LEU A 543 17.88 16.41 -35.87
N HIS A 544 19.21 16.50 -35.90
CA HIS A 544 20.09 15.41 -36.29
C HIS A 544 20.49 14.58 -35.08
N VAL A 545 20.40 13.27 -35.21
CA VAL A 545 20.80 12.31 -34.18
C VAL A 545 22.01 11.49 -34.64
N GLY A 546 22.83 11.05 -33.70
CA GLY A 546 24.04 10.28 -33.99
C GLY A 546 23.78 8.83 -34.39
N VAL A 547 22.56 8.34 -34.17
CA VAL A 547 22.14 6.95 -34.40
C VAL A 547 20.73 6.96 -35.00
N PRO A 548 20.46 6.13 -36.03
CA PRO A 548 19.11 5.99 -36.59
C PRO A 548 18.07 5.60 -35.54
N ILE A 549 16.97 6.36 -35.47
CA ILE A 549 15.84 6.02 -34.59
C ILE A 549 14.83 5.17 -35.37
N PRO A 550 14.51 3.95 -34.90
CA PRO A 550 13.54 3.07 -35.55
C PRO A 550 12.14 3.68 -35.75
N ASP A 551 11.42 3.18 -36.76
CA ASP A 551 10.07 3.65 -37.08
C ASP A 551 9.03 3.37 -35.98
N THR A 552 9.28 2.39 -35.13
CA THR A 552 8.44 2.00 -34.00
C THR A 552 8.25 3.10 -32.95
N PHE A 553 9.19 4.04 -32.83
CA PHE A 553 9.13 5.11 -31.81
C PHE A 553 8.30 6.33 -32.27
N ARG A 554 7.35 6.76 -31.44
CA ARG A 554 6.62 8.02 -31.65
C ARG A 554 7.34 9.17 -30.95
N CYS A 555 8.21 9.83 -31.69
CA CYS A 555 9.11 10.84 -31.13
C CYS A 555 8.37 12.16 -30.91
N HIS A 556 8.60 12.78 -29.75
CA HIS A 556 8.20 14.16 -29.47
C HIS A 556 9.42 14.96 -29.05
N LEU A 557 9.35 16.27 -29.28
CA LEU A 557 10.36 17.22 -28.85
C LEU A 557 9.73 18.17 -27.84
N ARG A 558 10.35 18.30 -26.67
CA ARG A 558 9.95 19.23 -25.62
C ARG A 558 10.77 20.50 -25.70
N PHE A 559 10.09 21.63 -25.70
CA PHE A 559 10.69 22.95 -25.52
C PHE A 559 10.36 23.42 -24.11
N ARG A 560 11.39 23.65 -23.30
CA ARG A 560 11.27 24.06 -21.90
C ARG A 560 12.00 25.38 -21.65
N GLY A 561 11.33 26.35 -21.05
CA GLY A 561 11.92 27.66 -20.77
C GLY A 561 13.10 27.58 -19.81
N ALA A 562 14.17 28.34 -20.08
CA ALA A 562 15.34 28.38 -19.19
C ALA A 562 15.07 29.09 -17.84
N LYS A 563 14.11 30.03 -17.80
CA LYS A 563 13.81 30.87 -16.62
C LYS A 563 12.48 30.54 -15.93
N LEU A 564 11.53 29.92 -16.64
CA LEU A 564 10.15 29.71 -16.17
C LEU A 564 9.75 28.24 -16.33
N TYR A 565 9.22 27.64 -15.26
CA TYR A 565 8.71 26.26 -15.28
C TYR A 565 7.36 26.11 -16.01
N HIS A 566 6.71 27.22 -16.39
CA HIS A 566 5.36 27.20 -16.98
C HIS A 566 5.34 27.10 -18.51
N ASP A 567 6.45 27.42 -19.21
CA ASP A 567 6.54 27.31 -20.67
C ASP A 567 7.15 25.97 -21.05
N VAL A 568 6.31 24.93 -21.06
CA VAL A 568 6.67 23.58 -21.53
C VAL A 568 5.74 23.18 -22.66
N HIS A 569 6.31 22.91 -23.84
CA HIS A 569 5.56 22.55 -25.03
C HIS A 569 6.13 21.28 -25.67
N ASP A 570 5.29 20.27 -25.83
CA ASP A 570 5.63 19.03 -26.53
C ASP A 570 5.06 19.06 -27.95
N VAL A 571 5.92 18.84 -28.95
CA VAL A 571 5.53 18.79 -30.37
C VAL A 571 5.91 17.45 -31.00
N PRO A 572 5.02 16.83 -31.78
CA PRO A 572 5.31 15.59 -32.46
C PRO A 572 6.35 15.81 -33.57
N MET A 573 7.15 14.77 -33.83
CA MET A 573 8.17 14.81 -34.87
C MET A 573 7.89 13.85 -36.02
N THR A 574 8.35 14.25 -37.21
CA THR A 574 8.37 13.42 -38.42
C THR A 574 9.79 12.94 -38.68
N LYS A 575 9.97 11.66 -38.99
CA LYS A 575 11.29 11.04 -39.19
C LYS A 575 11.62 10.97 -40.68
N SER A 576 12.90 11.16 -41.02
CA SER A 576 13.43 10.82 -42.34
C SER A 576 13.49 9.31 -42.54
N MET A 577 13.56 8.86 -43.80
CA MET A 577 13.61 7.43 -44.15
C MET A 577 14.83 6.70 -43.55
N ASP A 578 15.93 7.41 -43.31
CA ASP A 578 17.14 6.87 -42.68
C ASP A 578 17.11 6.94 -41.14
N GLY A 579 16.07 7.53 -40.54
CA GLY A 579 15.93 7.70 -39.09
C GLY A 579 16.96 8.63 -38.44
N LEU A 580 17.81 9.32 -39.21
CA LEU A 580 18.89 10.18 -38.71
C LEU A 580 18.48 11.65 -38.53
N THR A 581 17.36 12.04 -39.15
CA THR A 581 16.84 13.42 -39.09
C THR A 581 15.39 13.41 -38.64
N LEU A 582 15.11 14.20 -37.61
CA LEU A 582 13.77 14.36 -37.03
C LEU A 582 13.33 15.80 -37.27
N SER A 583 12.11 15.99 -37.77
CA SER A 583 11.61 17.32 -38.14
C SER A 583 10.35 17.66 -37.37
N CYS A 584 10.25 18.87 -36.84
CA CYS A 584 9.04 19.36 -36.16
C CYS A 584 8.77 20.83 -36.51
N ARG A 585 7.56 21.28 -36.19
CA ARG A 585 7.22 22.71 -36.20
C ARG A 585 7.39 23.25 -34.79
N THR A 586 8.17 24.32 -34.62
CA THR A 586 8.35 24.93 -33.30
C THR A 586 7.03 25.48 -32.77
N PRO A 587 6.71 25.32 -31.47
CA PRO A 587 5.54 25.95 -30.87
C PRO A 587 5.66 27.47 -30.86
N SER A 588 4.54 28.16 -30.62
CA SER A 588 4.56 29.58 -30.23
C SER A 588 5.15 29.74 -28.83
N TRP A 589 5.79 30.87 -28.58
CA TRP A 589 6.48 31.19 -27.34
C TRP A 589 6.04 32.55 -26.80
N THR A 590 5.84 32.66 -25.49
CA THR A 590 5.52 33.94 -24.84
C THR A 590 6.82 34.61 -24.40
N LEU A 591 7.07 35.83 -24.86
CA LEU A 591 8.21 36.62 -24.42
C LEU A 591 7.80 37.53 -23.27
N GLU A 592 8.66 37.63 -22.25
CA GLU A 592 8.46 38.55 -21.13
C GLU A 592 8.50 40.02 -21.59
N PRO A 593 7.74 40.92 -20.95
CA PRO A 593 7.74 42.34 -21.31
C PRO A 593 9.15 42.94 -21.24
N GLY A 594 9.64 43.44 -22.37
CA GLY A 594 10.98 44.05 -22.49
C GLY A 594 12.10 43.07 -22.88
N GLU A 595 11.84 41.76 -22.92
CA GLU A 595 12.78 40.79 -23.49
C GLU A 595 12.64 40.72 -25.02
N GLY A 596 13.76 40.90 -25.73
CA GLY A 596 13.80 40.76 -27.19
C GLY A 596 13.90 39.31 -27.68
N HIS A 597 14.28 38.39 -26.79
CA HIS A 597 14.45 36.96 -27.08
C HIS A 597 14.44 36.12 -25.79
N ALA A 598 14.17 34.82 -25.93
CA ALA A 598 14.18 33.82 -24.86
C ALA A 598 14.87 32.53 -25.32
N MET A 599 15.46 31.80 -24.36
CA MET A 599 16.12 30.51 -24.61
C MET A 599 15.26 29.34 -24.11
N ALA A 600 15.07 28.35 -24.97
CA ALA A 600 14.35 27.12 -24.66
C ALA A 600 15.29 25.91 -24.73
N LEU A 601 15.35 25.13 -23.65
CA LEU A 601 15.99 23.82 -23.64
C LEU A 601 15.15 22.87 -24.49
N VAL A 602 15.82 22.10 -25.34
CA VAL A 602 15.18 21.16 -26.26
C VAL A 602 15.49 19.74 -25.82
N GLU A 603 14.46 18.95 -25.53
CA GLU A 603 14.59 17.58 -25.00
C GLU A 603 13.84 16.59 -25.90
N LEU A 604 14.49 15.51 -26.30
CA LEU A 604 13.88 14.47 -27.14
C LEU A 604 13.19 13.43 -26.27
N THR A 605 12.02 12.93 -26.65
CA THR A 605 11.46 11.70 -26.06
C THR A 605 11.04 10.71 -27.14
N LEU A 606 11.27 9.42 -26.90
CA LEU A 606 10.91 8.33 -27.82
C LEU A 606 9.64 7.58 -27.38
N ASN A 607 9.20 7.77 -26.14
CA ASN A 607 8.05 7.11 -25.54
C ASN A 607 7.02 8.08 -24.91
N GLY A 608 7.30 9.38 -24.91
CA GLY A 608 6.42 10.42 -24.35
C GLY A 608 6.57 10.64 -22.84
N VAL A 609 7.50 9.94 -22.19
CA VAL A 609 7.70 10.00 -20.72
C VAL A 609 9.17 10.26 -20.38
N ASP A 610 10.09 9.58 -21.07
CA ASP A 610 11.53 9.73 -20.86
C ASP A 610 12.07 10.84 -21.78
N TYR A 611 12.44 11.99 -21.20
CA TYR A 611 12.98 13.13 -21.93
C TYR A 611 14.51 13.19 -21.80
N PHE A 612 15.18 13.25 -22.94
CA PHE A 612 16.63 13.24 -23.08
C PHE A 612 17.17 14.65 -23.28
N SER A 613 18.05 15.04 -22.36
CA SER A 613 18.79 16.31 -22.37
C SER A 613 20.30 16.11 -22.32
N ASP A 614 20.79 14.88 -22.55
CA ASP A 614 22.21 14.63 -22.72
C ASP A 614 22.68 15.23 -24.05
N LEU A 615 23.52 16.25 -23.91
CA LEU A 615 24.05 17.07 -24.99
C LEU A 615 25.58 17.01 -25.02
N THR A 616 26.19 15.97 -24.46
CA THR A 616 27.66 15.76 -24.45
C THR A 616 28.27 15.70 -25.84
N GLU A 617 27.59 15.06 -26.79
CA GLU A 617 28.00 14.96 -28.20
C GLU A 617 27.35 16.05 -29.10
N PHE A 618 26.67 17.03 -28.50
CA PHE A 618 25.95 18.08 -29.21
C PHE A 618 26.90 19.21 -29.63
N GLU A 619 26.80 19.66 -30.88
CA GLU A 619 27.55 20.79 -31.44
C GLU A 619 26.96 22.12 -30.94
N PRO A 620 27.60 22.84 -30.01
CA PRO A 620 27.02 24.05 -29.45
C PRO A 620 27.17 25.24 -30.41
N CYS A 621 26.17 26.11 -30.40
CA CYS A 621 26.22 27.42 -31.03
C CYS A 621 27.28 28.30 -30.37
N THR A 622 28.19 28.86 -31.17
CA THR A 622 29.24 29.79 -30.71
C THR A 622 28.84 31.26 -30.83
N HIS A 623 27.64 31.56 -31.31
CA HIS A 623 27.17 32.93 -31.46
C HIS A 623 27.00 33.59 -30.07
N SER A 624 27.37 34.87 -29.95
CA SER A 624 27.46 35.58 -28.66
C SER A 624 26.15 35.57 -27.85
N VAL A 625 25.01 35.61 -28.54
CA VAL A 625 23.66 35.52 -27.92
C VAL A 625 23.45 34.21 -27.15
N PHE A 626 24.15 33.13 -27.51
CA PHE A 626 24.04 31.82 -26.86
C PHE A 626 25.12 31.57 -25.80
N THR A 627 25.77 32.62 -25.28
CA THR A 627 26.76 32.45 -24.20
C THR A 627 26.11 31.77 -22.99
N GLY A 628 26.59 30.57 -22.62
CA GLY A 628 25.99 29.73 -21.57
C GLY A 628 24.77 28.90 -22.01
N TYR A 629 24.28 29.10 -23.23
CA TYR A 629 23.07 28.47 -23.79
C TYR A 629 23.31 27.86 -25.19
N GLY A 630 24.54 27.49 -25.53
CA GLY A 630 24.93 27.00 -26.88
C GLY A 630 24.11 25.83 -27.42
N GLN A 631 23.36 25.13 -26.57
CA GLN A 631 22.55 23.97 -26.92
C GLN A 631 21.04 24.24 -26.80
N HIS A 632 20.62 25.50 -26.65
CA HIS A 632 19.23 25.93 -26.54
C HIS A 632 18.72 26.49 -27.87
N PHE A 633 17.40 26.45 -28.05
CA PHE A 633 16.72 27.09 -29.16
C PHE A 633 16.33 28.52 -28.76
N CYS A 634 16.61 29.49 -29.62
CA CYS A 634 16.32 30.90 -29.37
C CYS A 634 14.99 31.33 -30.02
N TYR A 635 14.05 31.79 -29.20
CA TYR A 635 12.84 32.48 -29.65
C TYR A 635 13.07 33.98 -29.65
N PHE A 636 12.90 34.66 -30.79
CA PHE A 636 13.04 36.12 -30.88
C PHE A 636 11.72 36.83 -31.18
N ALA A 637 11.61 38.09 -30.77
CA ALA A 637 10.46 38.92 -31.11
C ALA A 637 10.40 39.17 -32.63
N PRO A 638 9.25 38.96 -33.32
CA PRO A 638 9.14 39.18 -34.76
C PRO A 638 9.60 40.60 -35.17
N PRO A 639 10.50 40.74 -36.17
CA PRO A 639 10.99 42.04 -36.59
C PRO A 639 9.91 42.87 -37.30
N ARG A 640 10.03 44.20 -37.24
CA ARG A 640 9.13 45.16 -37.88
C ARG A 640 9.93 46.10 -38.76
N LEU A 641 9.65 46.11 -40.06
CA LEU A 641 10.34 46.96 -41.03
C LEU A 641 9.76 48.39 -40.98
N SER A 642 10.63 49.41 -41.01
CA SER A 642 10.24 50.82 -40.90
C SER A 642 10.56 51.63 -42.16
N SER A 643 11.68 51.33 -42.84
CA SER A 643 12.03 52.02 -44.09
C SER A 643 12.99 51.19 -44.95
N ILE A 644 13.02 51.54 -46.24
CA ILE A 644 13.98 51.02 -47.22
C ILE A 644 14.67 52.23 -47.85
N SER A 645 15.99 52.17 -47.93
CA SER A 645 16.87 53.24 -48.45
C SER A 645 16.51 53.74 -49.85
N THR A 646 16.00 52.86 -50.72
CA THR A 646 15.59 53.17 -52.08
C THR A 646 14.16 52.70 -52.35
N LYS A 647 13.39 53.52 -53.07
CA LYS A 647 12.04 53.19 -53.55
C LYS A 647 12.01 52.73 -55.00
N PHE A 648 13.10 52.90 -55.77
CA PHE A 648 13.17 52.57 -57.19
C PHE A 648 14.42 51.73 -57.49
N LEU A 649 14.22 50.51 -57.97
CA LEU A 649 15.27 49.53 -58.24
C LEU A 649 15.35 49.21 -59.73
N SER A 650 16.53 48.88 -60.24
CA SER A 650 16.73 48.42 -61.62
C SER A 650 16.18 47.02 -61.81
N CYS A 651 15.46 46.79 -62.91
CA CYS A 651 15.06 45.43 -63.33
C CYS A 651 16.25 44.49 -63.58
N ARG A 652 17.47 45.03 -63.80
CA ARG A 652 18.70 44.25 -63.93
C ARG A 652 19.20 43.69 -62.60
N GLY A 653 18.76 44.25 -61.47
CA GLY A 653 19.27 43.93 -60.13
C GLY A 653 20.62 44.58 -59.83
N ASP A 654 21.27 44.08 -58.78
CA ASP A 654 22.57 44.51 -58.23
C ASP A 654 22.57 45.86 -57.50
N ASP A 655 21.42 46.51 -57.38
CA ASP A 655 21.32 47.72 -56.54
C ASP A 655 21.43 47.37 -55.05
N ASP A 656 22.21 48.16 -54.31
CA ASP A 656 22.38 48.00 -52.87
C ASP A 656 21.12 48.49 -52.13
N VAL A 657 20.54 47.62 -51.31
CA VAL A 657 19.32 47.88 -50.57
C VAL A 657 19.60 47.75 -49.08
N VAL A 658 19.44 48.86 -48.36
CA VAL A 658 19.46 48.93 -46.90
C VAL A 658 18.02 49.01 -46.37
N ILE A 659 17.68 48.13 -45.44
CA ILE A 659 16.36 47.97 -44.81
C ILE A 659 16.50 48.26 -43.31
N ASP A 660 15.74 49.23 -42.81
CA ASP A 660 15.71 49.64 -41.40
C ASP A 660 14.42 49.15 -40.71
N GLY A 661 14.46 49.00 -39.39
CA GLY A 661 13.36 48.44 -38.63
C GLY A 661 13.66 48.16 -37.15
N ALA A 662 12.63 47.80 -36.41
CA ALA A 662 12.76 47.34 -35.03
C ALA A 662 12.93 45.81 -34.97
N GLY A 663 13.76 45.33 -34.05
CA GLY A 663 13.95 43.89 -33.81
C GLY A 663 14.81 43.17 -34.86
N LEU A 664 15.40 43.89 -35.81
CA LEU A 664 16.41 43.36 -36.73
C LEU A 664 17.70 43.10 -35.94
N ARG A 665 17.95 41.84 -35.58
CA ARG A 665 19.12 41.43 -34.79
C ARG A 665 19.67 40.12 -35.32
N ASP A 666 20.98 39.95 -35.18
CA ASP A 666 21.64 38.70 -35.53
C ASP A 666 21.50 37.72 -34.37
N PHE A 667 20.88 36.59 -34.66
CA PHE A 667 20.74 35.46 -33.75
C PHE A 667 21.56 34.25 -34.24
N GLY A 668 22.50 34.44 -35.16
CA GLY A 668 23.41 33.40 -35.64
C GLY A 668 22.86 32.49 -36.74
N GLY A 669 21.87 32.94 -37.51
CA GLY A 669 21.26 32.14 -38.58
C GLY A 669 21.00 32.95 -39.84
N ALA A 670 20.55 32.25 -40.88
CA ALA A 670 20.52 32.82 -42.22
C ALA A 670 19.50 33.97 -42.31
N ILE A 671 20.01 35.19 -42.48
CA ILE A 671 19.18 36.35 -42.80
C ILE A 671 18.89 36.32 -44.30
N ARG A 672 17.61 36.29 -44.66
CA ARG A 672 17.15 36.29 -46.06
C ARG A 672 16.19 37.43 -46.32
N VAL A 673 16.31 38.02 -47.49
CA VAL A 673 15.42 39.08 -47.98
C VAL A 673 14.62 38.54 -49.16
N ALA A 674 13.30 38.72 -49.11
CA ALA A 674 12.38 38.32 -50.16
C ALA A 674 11.86 39.55 -50.91
N PHE A 675 11.91 39.48 -52.24
CA PHE A 675 11.33 40.44 -53.17
C PHE A 675 10.12 39.78 -53.85
N SER A 676 8.91 40.30 -53.65
CA SER A 676 7.66 39.71 -54.13
C SER A 676 6.74 40.72 -54.80
N ASN A 677 6.21 40.38 -55.98
CA ASN A 677 5.11 41.14 -56.63
C ASN A 677 3.73 40.48 -56.43
N GLY A 678 3.61 39.56 -55.47
CA GLY A 678 2.40 38.78 -55.22
C GLY A 678 2.19 37.57 -56.15
N LYS A 679 2.95 37.47 -57.26
CA LYS A 679 2.93 36.30 -58.17
C LYS A 679 4.24 35.52 -58.20
N THR A 680 5.36 36.22 -58.07
CA THR A 680 6.71 35.65 -58.08
C THR A 680 7.48 36.23 -56.93
N THR A 681 8.25 35.38 -56.24
CA THR A 681 9.11 35.79 -55.14
C THR A 681 10.54 35.34 -55.40
N LYS A 682 11.51 36.25 -55.21
CA LYS A 682 12.94 35.95 -55.26
C LYS A 682 13.56 36.20 -53.90
N TYR A 683 14.49 35.32 -53.52
CA TYR A 683 15.20 35.39 -52.24
C TYR A 683 16.67 35.73 -52.48
N VAL A 684 17.19 36.62 -51.67
CA VAL A 684 18.63 36.95 -51.62
C VAL A 684 19.11 36.87 -50.17
N ASP A 685 20.39 36.62 -49.99
CA ASP A 685 20.99 36.64 -48.66
C ASP A 685 21.15 38.11 -48.20
N GLY A 686 20.91 38.33 -46.90
CA GLY A 686 21.07 39.61 -46.25
C GLY A 686 22.13 39.54 -45.14
N THR A 687 22.70 40.68 -44.81
CA THR A 687 23.64 40.83 -43.69
C THR A 687 23.29 42.06 -42.87
N LEU A 688 23.59 42.07 -41.58
CA LEU A 688 23.41 43.27 -40.75
C LEU A 688 24.61 44.20 -40.85
N ASP A 689 24.36 45.50 -40.96
CA ASP A 689 25.37 46.54 -40.77
C ASP A 689 25.61 46.84 -39.27
N ARG A 690 26.44 47.86 -38.99
CA ARG A 690 26.76 48.28 -37.61
C ARG A 690 25.58 48.91 -36.87
N ASP A 691 24.59 49.42 -37.59
CA ASP A 691 23.39 50.07 -37.05
C ASP A 691 22.21 49.08 -36.93
N HIS A 692 22.46 47.78 -37.10
CA HIS A 692 21.44 46.73 -37.12
C HIS A 692 20.42 46.84 -38.26
N ARG A 693 20.83 47.38 -39.41
CA ARG A 693 20.03 47.40 -40.64
C ARG A 693 20.39 46.24 -41.54
N VAL A 694 19.41 45.68 -42.24
CA VAL A 694 19.64 44.58 -43.19
C VAL A 694 20.07 45.16 -44.53
N VAL A 695 21.27 44.79 -44.97
CA VAL A 695 21.84 45.13 -46.27
C VAL A 695 21.78 43.91 -47.18
N CYS A 696 21.31 44.11 -48.40
CA CYS A 696 21.30 43.07 -49.45
C CYS A 696 21.44 43.71 -50.84
N ARG A 697 21.61 42.87 -51.86
CA ARG A 697 21.57 43.31 -53.27
C ARG A 697 20.28 42.86 -53.93
N ALA A 698 19.61 43.78 -54.61
CA ALA A 698 18.36 43.49 -55.30
C ALA A 698 18.60 42.43 -56.40
N PRO A 699 17.79 41.35 -56.46
CA PRO A 699 17.89 40.40 -57.56
C PRO A 699 17.35 41.02 -58.85
N PRO A 700 17.74 40.53 -60.05
CA PRO A 700 17.05 40.88 -61.27
C PRO A 700 15.56 40.55 -61.13
N PHE A 701 14.66 41.47 -61.45
CA PHE A 701 13.22 41.31 -61.18
C PHE A 701 12.35 41.95 -62.25
N ALA A 702 11.10 41.49 -62.36
CA ALA A 702 10.16 42.03 -63.34
C ALA A 702 9.77 43.47 -62.98
N PRO A 703 9.50 44.33 -63.99
CA PRO A 703 9.11 45.71 -63.74
C PRO A 703 7.78 45.81 -62.98
N GLY A 704 7.66 46.85 -62.17
CA GLY A 704 6.45 47.15 -61.40
C GLY A 704 6.66 47.08 -59.89
N ARG A 705 5.54 47.03 -59.15
CA ARG A 705 5.52 47.01 -57.68
C ARG A 705 6.09 45.71 -57.12
N CYS A 706 6.88 45.83 -56.07
CA CYS A 706 7.46 44.73 -55.33
C CYS A 706 7.48 45.08 -53.84
N ASP A 707 6.95 44.21 -53.00
CA ASP A 707 7.14 44.31 -51.55
C ASP A 707 8.37 43.53 -51.12
N VAL A 708 9.03 44.06 -50.08
CA VAL A 708 10.24 43.49 -49.49
C VAL A 708 9.96 42.96 -48.09
N ALA A 709 10.43 41.74 -47.80
CA ALA A 709 10.30 41.14 -46.49
C ALA A 709 11.62 40.51 -46.02
N VAL A 710 11.80 40.40 -44.71
CA VAL A 710 13.04 39.88 -44.09
C VAL A 710 12.72 38.67 -43.22
N ALA A 711 13.53 37.63 -43.31
CA ALA A 711 13.56 36.50 -42.38
C ALA A 711 14.89 36.46 -41.64
N LEU A 712 14.88 36.37 -40.31
CA LEU A 712 16.10 36.28 -39.48
C LEU A 712 16.58 34.83 -39.23
N ASN A 713 15.80 33.85 -39.70
CA ASN A 713 16.09 32.42 -39.60
C ASN A 713 15.96 31.69 -40.95
N GLY A 714 15.79 32.45 -42.03
CA GLY A 714 15.66 31.95 -43.40
C GLY A 714 14.30 31.31 -43.74
N GLN A 715 13.34 31.28 -42.82
CA GLN A 715 12.04 30.63 -43.01
C GLN A 715 10.85 31.59 -42.84
N GLN A 716 10.75 32.29 -41.71
CA GLN A 716 9.63 33.20 -41.44
C GLN A 716 9.99 34.63 -41.83
N PHE A 717 9.35 35.09 -42.88
CA PHE A 717 9.50 36.45 -43.38
C PHE A 717 8.51 37.40 -42.74
N THR A 718 8.88 38.67 -42.60
CA THR A 718 7.97 39.75 -42.21
C THR A 718 6.78 39.87 -43.18
N GLY A 719 5.65 40.35 -42.68
CA GLY A 719 4.44 40.58 -43.49
C GLY A 719 3.52 39.35 -43.62
N THR A 720 2.45 39.50 -44.37
CA THR A 720 1.41 38.46 -44.56
C THR A 720 1.62 37.73 -45.88
N TRP A 721 1.83 36.41 -45.82
CA TRP A 721 2.07 35.57 -46.99
C TRP A 721 0.82 34.76 -47.37
N THR A 722 0.58 34.62 -48.67
CA THR A 722 -0.55 33.89 -49.25
C THR A 722 -0.23 32.40 -49.44
N VAL A 723 -1.29 31.59 -49.66
CA VAL A 723 -1.18 30.15 -49.95
C VAL A 723 -0.40 29.97 -51.26
N GLY A 724 0.81 29.41 -51.16
CA GLY A 724 1.77 29.32 -52.28
C GLY A 724 3.11 30.04 -52.05
N ASN A 725 3.35 30.59 -50.85
CA ASN A 725 4.59 31.29 -50.45
C ASN A 725 4.85 32.57 -51.24
N HIS A 726 3.82 33.39 -51.49
CA HIS A 726 4.02 34.76 -52.00
C HIS A 726 3.53 35.78 -50.98
N LEU A 727 4.33 36.82 -50.72
CA LEU A 727 3.93 37.94 -49.89
C LEU A 727 2.72 38.65 -50.52
N GLN A 728 1.67 38.87 -49.74
CA GLN A 728 0.51 39.66 -50.15
C GLN A 728 0.92 41.12 -50.24
N LEU A 729 0.69 41.73 -51.41
CA LEU A 729 1.06 43.11 -51.64
C LEU A 729 0.17 44.04 -50.78
N ASP A 730 0.77 44.95 -50.02
CA ASP A 730 -0.01 46.02 -49.40
C ASP A 730 -0.49 46.97 -50.51
N SER A 731 -1.81 47.07 -50.68
CA SER A 731 -2.39 47.92 -51.74
C SER A 731 -2.19 49.42 -51.50
N THR A 732 -1.72 49.81 -50.32
CA THR A 732 -1.42 51.20 -49.99
C THR A 732 -0.12 51.66 -50.66
N LEU A 733 -0.17 52.81 -51.34
CA LEU A 733 0.98 53.40 -52.03
C LEU A 733 2.11 53.82 -51.07
N ASP A 734 1.81 53.95 -49.77
CA ASP A 734 2.72 54.47 -48.74
C ASP A 734 3.32 53.37 -47.84
N SER A 735 3.26 52.12 -48.27
CA SER A 735 3.88 51.01 -47.51
C SER A 735 5.39 51.23 -47.35
N PRO A 736 5.93 51.10 -46.12
CA PRO A 736 7.37 51.30 -45.86
C PRO A 736 8.23 50.28 -46.59
N THR A 737 7.67 49.10 -46.90
CA THR A 737 8.33 47.96 -47.54
C THR A 737 8.17 47.89 -49.05
N LEU A 738 7.37 48.79 -49.64
CA LEU A 738 7.10 48.81 -51.07
C LEU A 738 8.26 49.47 -51.83
N VAL A 739 8.72 48.80 -52.89
CA VAL A 739 9.69 49.29 -53.88
C VAL A 739 9.16 49.08 -55.30
N HIS A 740 9.74 49.80 -56.26
CA HIS A 740 9.36 49.76 -57.67
C HIS A 740 10.54 49.34 -58.54
N PHE A 741 10.44 48.21 -59.23
CA PHE A 741 11.40 47.83 -60.25
C PHE A 741 11.12 48.59 -61.55
N VAL A 742 12.09 49.37 -62.01
CA VAL A 742 12.03 50.20 -63.20
C VAL A 742 13.03 49.69 -64.25
N GLN A 743 12.65 49.79 -65.51
CA GLN A 743 13.55 49.51 -66.61
C GLN A 743 14.50 50.70 -66.81
N GLU A 744 15.64 50.47 -67.47
CA GLU A 744 16.54 51.55 -67.83
C GLU A 744 15.83 52.54 -68.76
N PRO A 745 15.96 53.86 -68.52
CA PRO A 745 15.34 54.86 -69.36
C PRO A 745 16.00 54.86 -70.74
N VAL A 746 15.18 54.92 -71.80
CA VAL A 746 15.66 54.91 -73.19
C VAL A 746 15.43 56.29 -73.80
N PHE A 747 16.50 56.90 -74.31
CA PHE A 747 16.42 58.14 -75.07
C PHE A 747 15.90 57.93 -76.50
N THR A 748 15.00 58.80 -76.98
CA THR A 748 14.65 58.87 -78.41
C THR A 748 14.97 60.23 -79.03
N THR A 749 14.43 61.32 -78.49
CA THR A 749 14.63 62.68 -79.02
C THR A 749 14.39 63.75 -77.95
N LEU A 750 14.75 64.99 -78.24
CA LEU A 750 14.48 66.14 -77.39
C LEU A 750 13.94 67.33 -78.19
N ALA A 751 13.09 68.15 -77.57
CA ALA A 751 12.53 69.34 -78.18
C ALA A 751 12.36 70.48 -77.15
N PRO A 752 12.80 71.71 -77.46
CA PRO A 752 13.61 72.06 -78.63
C PRO A 752 15.05 71.53 -78.50
N ALA A 753 15.72 71.28 -79.63
CA ALA A 753 17.13 70.83 -79.63
C ALA A 753 18.16 71.94 -79.46
N ARG A 754 17.70 73.19 -79.47
CA ARG A 754 18.51 74.39 -79.37
C ARG A 754 17.79 75.44 -78.52
N GLY A 755 18.55 76.33 -77.89
CA GLY A 755 17.99 77.47 -77.15
C GLY A 755 19.04 78.48 -76.72
N PRO A 756 18.62 79.62 -76.15
CA PRO A 756 19.49 80.74 -75.81
C PRO A 756 20.52 80.38 -74.73
N LYS A 757 21.73 80.92 -74.85
CA LYS A 757 22.77 80.89 -73.78
C LYS A 757 22.30 81.37 -72.41
N ALA A 758 21.28 82.23 -72.37
CA ALA A 758 20.67 82.71 -71.12
C ALA A 758 20.01 81.60 -70.28
N GLY A 759 19.71 80.42 -70.87
CA GLY A 759 18.95 79.36 -70.21
C GLY A 759 17.44 79.64 -70.20
N GLY A 760 16.69 78.90 -69.37
CA GLY A 760 15.24 79.09 -69.20
C GLY A 760 14.35 78.47 -70.28
N THR A 761 14.91 77.67 -71.19
CA THR A 761 14.12 76.91 -72.16
C THR A 761 13.50 75.68 -71.50
N GLU A 762 12.19 75.49 -71.63
CA GLU A 762 11.54 74.23 -71.26
C GLU A 762 11.97 73.14 -72.25
N LEU A 763 12.83 72.24 -71.80
CA LEU A 763 13.31 71.11 -72.56
C LEU A 763 12.42 69.90 -72.29
N ARG A 764 11.85 69.33 -73.36
CA ARG A 764 11.13 68.06 -73.32
C ARG A 764 12.01 66.97 -73.90
N ILE A 765 12.29 65.95 -73.09
CA ILE A 765 13.06 64.76 -73.46
C ILE A 765 12.05 63.62 -73.65
N PHE A 766 12.03 63.07 -74.85
CA PHE A 766 11.20 61.94 -75.25
C PHE A 766 12.02 60.66 -75.21
N GLY A 767 11.31 59.56 -74.91
CA GLY A 767 11.94 58.30 -74.59
C GLY A 767 10.94 57.29 -74.05
N ASP A 768 11.45 56.12 -73.69
CA ASP A 768 10.69 55.06 -73.02
C ASP A 768 11.19 54.87 -71.59
N HIS A 769 10.31 54.34 -70.74
CA HIS A 769 10.58 54.00 -69.34
C HIS A 769 10.97 55.18 -68.43
N PHE A 770 10.57 56.41 -68.79
CA PHE A 770 10.62 57.52 -67.85
C PHE A 770 9.56 57.34 -66.75
N VAL A 771 10.01 57.26 -65.50
CA VAL A 771 9.16 57.13 -64.31
C VAL A 771 9.43 58.33 -63.41
N ASP A 772 8.37 59.06 -63.02
CA ASP A 772 8.51 60.16 -62.07
C ASP A 772 8.86 59.63 -60.68
N THR A 773 10.09 59.88 -60.22
CA THR A 773 10.54 59.54 -58.86
C THR A 773 10.40 60.71 -57.89
N GLY A 774 9.92 61.87 -58.35
CA GLY A 774 9.86 63.11 -57.57
C GLY A 774 11.22 63.77 -57.32
N GLN A 775 12.33 63.13 -57.73
CA GLN A 775 13.69 63.62 -57.52
C GLN A 775 14.58 63.50 -58.78
N ILE A 776 13.99 63.50 -59.98
CA ILE A 776 14.75 63.35 -61.22
C ILE A 776 15.67 64.55 -61.43
N ARG A 777 16.91 64.28 -61.86
CA ARG A 777 17.89 65.31 -62.21
C ARG A 777 18.43 65.10 -63.62
N VAL A 778 18.59 66.21 -64.34
CA VAL A 778 19.22 66.26 -65.66
C VAL A 778 20.52 67.04 -65.56
N ARG A 779 21.62 66.41 -65.97
CA ARG A 779 22.95 66.99 -66.08
C ARG A 779 23.20 67.44 -67.50
N PHE A 780 23.61 68.68 -67.61
CA PHE A 780 24.09 69.36 -68.81
C PHE A 780 25.61 69.39 -68.70
N ALA A 781 26.33 68.59 -69.49
CA ALA A 781 27.79 68.52 -69.45
C ALA A 781 28.41 68.76 -70.85
N SER A 782 29.46 69.57 -70.92
CA SER A 782 30.19 69.85 -72.16
C SER A 782 31.67 69.55 -72.01
N SER A 783 32.32 69.14 -73.10
CA SER A 783 33.77 68.97 -73.16
C SER A 783 34.55 70.27 -72.98
N MET A 784 33.88 71.43 -73.06
CA MET A 784 34.47 72.75 -72.77
C MET A 784 34.39 73.15 -71.28
N GLY A 785 34.16 72.20 -70.38
CA GLY A 785 34.18 72.43 -68.92
C GLY A 785 32.90 73.02 -68.33
N PHE A 786 31.81 73.09 -69.09
CA PHE A 786 30.49 73.47 -68.56
C PHE A 786 29.78 72.24 -67.96
N GLU A 787 29.33 72.36 -66.71
CA GLU A 787 28.49 71.37 -66.05
C GLU A 787 27.40 72.06 -65.23
N ALA A 788 26.14 71.66 -65.42
CA ALA A 788 25.01 72.13 -64.64
C ALA A 788 23.97 71.02 -64.44
N VAL A 789 23.38 70.95 -63.25
CA VAL A 789 22.34 69.95 -62.93
C VAL A 789 21.05 70.67 -62.58
N VAL A 790 19.95 70.27 -63.21
CA VAL A 790 18.63 70.86 -63.01
C VAL A 790 17.61 69.79 -62.59
N PRO A 791 16.60 70.15 -61.78
CA PRO A 791 15.50 69.25 -61.50
C PRO A 791 14.67 69.00 -62.77
N ALA A 792 14.08 67.81 -62.83
CA ALA A 792 13.16 67.41 -63.89
C ALA A 792 11.93 66.70 -63.32
N THR A 793 10.85 66.71 -64.06
CA THR A 793 9.61 65.97 -63.76
C THR A 793 9.21 65.13 -64.96
N VAL A 794 8.44 64.07 -64.75
CA VAL A 794 7.91 63.25 -65.85
C VAL A 794 6.40 63.44 -65.90
N THR A 795 5.92 64.05 -66.98
CA THR A 795 4.49 64.26 -67.22
C THR A 795 4.09 63.54 -68.50
N ASN A 796 3.08 62.66 -68.44
CA ASN A 796 2.61 61.86 -69.57
C ASN A 796 3.72 61.10 -70.31
N GLY A 797 4.69 60.54 -69.58
CA GLY A 797 5.82 59.79 -70.15
C GLY A 797 6.89 60.66 -70.82
N VAL A 798 6.83 61.99 -70.66
CA VAL A 798 7.82 62.93 -71.19
C VAL A 798 8.56 63.58 -70.03
N LEU A 799 9.90 63.53 -70.07
CA LEU A 799 10.75 64.16 -69.06
C LEU A 799 10.90 65.65 -69.41
N GLN A 800 10.61 66.53 -68.45
CA GLN A 800 10.60 67.97 -68.61
C GLN A 800 11.60 68.61 -67.65
N CYS A 801 12.46 69.49 -68.14
CA CYS A 801 13.38 70.27 -67.32
C CYS A 801 13.63 71.66 -67.91
N MET A 802 14.12 72.60 -67.11
CA MET A 802 14.53 73.92 -67.60
C MET A 802 16.03 73.95 -67.89
N THR A 803 16.43 74.38 -69.08
CA THR A 803 17.85 74.48 -69.44
C THR A 803 18.56 75.50 -68.53
N PRO A 804 19.71 75.18 -67.92
CA PRO A 804 20.48 76.13 -67.13
C PRO A 804 21.12 77.22 -68.01
N ARG A 805 21.54 78.34 -67.41
CA ARG A 805 22.33 79.37 -68.10
C ARG A 805 23.71 78.81 -68.47
N CYS A 806 24.14 78.99 -69.72
CA CYS A 806 25.49 78.63 -70.16
C CYS A 806 26.42 79.86 -70.05
N PRO A 807 27.43 79.87 -69.17
CA PRO A 807 28.32 81.02 -68.93
C PRO A 807 29.45 81.16 -69.98
N VAL A 808 29.56 80.22 -70.93
CA VAL A 808 30.68 80.16 -71.87
C VAL A 808 30.48 81.16 -73.01
N SER A 809 31.41 82.10 -73.14
CA SER A 809 31.41 83.17 -74.13
C SER A 809 32.11 82.77 -75.44
N SER A 810 31.55 81.81 -76.18
CA SER A 810 31.98 81.49 -77.56
C SER A 810 31.07 82.14 -78.60
N GLY A 811 31.65 82.66 -79.69
CA GLY A 811 30.90 83.21 -80.84
C GLY A 811 30.18 82.15 -81.68
N GLN A 812 30.43 80.87 -81.44
CA GLN A 812 29.72 79.72 -82.00
C GLN A 812 28.86 79.04 -80.93
N GLY A 813 27.80 78.33 -81.36
CA GLY A 813 26.92 77.58 -80.47
C GLY A 813 27.63 76.44 -79.73
N ILE A 814 27.19 76.14 -78.52
CA ILE A 814 27.84 75.17 -77.62
C ILE A 814 26.97 73.91 -77.51
N ALA A 815 27.51 72.80 -77.98
CA ALA A 815 26.90 71.48 -77.80
C ALA A 815 27.15 70.97 -76.37
N VAL A 816 26.07 70.59 -75.71
CA VAL A 816 26.08 70.07 -74.34
C VAL A 816 25.41 68.71 -74.36
N ALA A 817 26.13 67.69 -73.90
CA ALA A 817 25.59 66.35 -73.73
C ALA A 817 24.67 66.34 -72.50
N LEU A 818 23.55 65.63 -72.61
CA LEU A 818 22.62 65.43 -71.51
C LEU A 818 22.84 64.04 -70.90
N GLU A 819 22.94 64.00 -69.59
CA GLU A 819 22.85 62.77 -68.79
C GLU A 819 21.71 62.96 -67.79
N TRP A 820 20.98 61.92 -67.45
CA TRP A 820 19.96 62.03 -66.40
C TRP A 820 20.02 60.83 -65.47
N ALA A 821 19.61 61.05 -64.24
CA ALA A 821 19.52 60.00 -63.23
C ALA A 821 18.17 60.11 -62.51
N LEU A 822 17.57 58.95 -62.27
CA LEU A 822 16.54 58.78 -61.25
C LEU A 822 17.29 58.80 -59.92
N ALA A 823 17.07 59.82 -59.09
CA ALA A 823 17.96 60.04 -57.95
C ALA A 823 17.67 59.11 -56.78
N ASP A 824 18.65 58.26 -56.47
CA ASP A 824 18.98 57.77 -55.13
C ASP A 824 20.46 57.39 -54.97
N GLY A 825 21.34 57.87 -55.84
CA GLY A 825 22.79 57.62 -55.73
C GLY A 825 23.61 58.50 -56.65
N SER A 826 24.77 58.92 -56.17
CA SER A 826 25.63 60.02 -56.63
C SER A 826 26.23 59.91 -58.05
N ALA A 827 25.83 58.92 -58.86
CA ALA A 827 26.35 58.69 -60.19
C ALA A 827 25.27 58.86 -61.25
N PHE A 828 25.47 59.80 -62.18
CA PHE A 828 24.72 59.82 -63.44
C PHE A 828 25.01 58.51 -64.18
N ARG A 829 24.02 57.60 -64.24
CA ARG A 829 24.19 56.34 -64.97
C ARG A 829 24.17 56.67 -66.47
N GLY A 830 25.26 56.35 -67.16
CA GLY A 830 25.34 56.52 -68.60
C GLY A 830 24.26 55.70 -69.31
N HIS A 831 23.59 56.31 -70.29
CA HIS A 831 22.58 55.63 -71.10
C HIS A 831 23.21 54.50 -71.90
N THR A 832 22.53 53.36 -71.99
CA THR A 832 22.89 52.27 -72.90
C THR A 832 22.52 52.60 -74.36
N THR A 833 21.90 53.76 -74.61
CA THR A 833 21.54 54.21 -75.96
C THR A 833 22.77 54.66 -76.75
N LYS A 834 22.87 54.19 -78.00
CA LYS A 834 23.90 54.65 -78.95
C LYS A 834 23.79 56.15 -79.27
N LEU A 835 22.59 56.72 -79.11
CA LEU A 835 22.31 58.14 -79.29
C LEU A 835 22.61 58.88 -77.99
N LYS A 836 23.56 59.82 -78.06
CA LYS A 836 23.81 60.78 -76.97
C LYS A 836 22.90 62.00 -77.18
N PRO A 837 22.00 62.31 -76.25
CA PRO A 837 21.19 63.52 -76.31
C PRO A 837 22.10 64.75 -76.24
N VAL A 838 21.98 65.66 -77.22
CA VAL A 838 22.77 66.89 -77.28
C VAL A 838 21.82 68.08 -77.41
N PHE A 839 21.98 69.06 -76.52
CA PHE A 839 21.33 70.35 -76.58
C PHE A 839 22.35 71.41 -77.02
N ILE A 840 21.96 72.31 -77.92
CA ILE A 840 22.85 73.36 -78.44
C ILE A 840 22.44 74.72 -77.89
N TYR A 841 23.35 75.38 -77.17
CA TYR A 841 23.19 76.77 -76.73
C TYR A 841 23.65 77.74 -77.82
N GLU A 842 22.80 78.68 -78.24
CA GLU A 842 23.13 79.72 -79.23
C GLU A 842 23.18 81.13 -78.61
#